data_AF-A0A178ILV2-F1
#
_entry.id   AF-A0A178ILV2-F1
#
_cell.length_a   1.000
_cell.length_b   1.000
_cell.length_c   1.000
_cell.angle_alpha   90.00
_cell.angle_beta   90.00
_cell.angle_gamma   90.00
#
_symmetry.space_group_name_H-M   'P 1'
#
loop_
_entity.id
_entity.type
_entity.pdbx_description
1 polymer ?
#
loop_
_entity_poly.entity_id
_entity_poly.type
_entity_poly.pdbx_seq_one_letter_code
_entity_poly.pdbx_strand_id
1 'polypeptide(L)'
;MSNENKPDFSENQDNHTGHLDDPRLTAYALGEMDMDERAAFEAEVHDDAAAQAALAEIRALAGDLRAALATEPVNGSAGIPARESARDIADRNVRAPESVPNILPVLGVLDGGAADVDEVAHERERQREREDDPYRRRRRRFPYFLVSGLAAACFAVFFFARVLPQQRGFELERRAQLEATVAERRRAANEMRARVYGEALIASETRRVAREARGPEETAPSAPSFAGYHNTESYAHQPDSRFSRVADAPVSTFAADVDTASYTNVRRFLDGGRLPPPDAVHVEELVNYFPYDYAPPPRDSEAPFAASMEVAAAPWNPAHRLVRIGIKGRELDAATRPPVSLVFLLDVSGSMDEPNKLPLVKDAMRMLLDTLRPDDRVAIVTYAGSSGLALPSTPASKKRDILAALDALRAEGSTNGAMGIQLAYDVAKANFIEGGANRVVLCTDGDFNVGVTNDGDLTRLIEEKARSGVFLTVLGFGMGNYKNSKLELLANKGNGQHGYIDSRMEARRMLVEQAGATLVTIAKDVKLQVEFNPAAAQSYRLIGYENRRLAREDFNNDKVDAGEIGAGHTVTALYEVVPLGADDGAAAAPGVPPVEPLKYQIAAPQLANLELASELLTLKIRFKAPSADQSEMLEFTLENSSRGFAEASRDFKFASAVAAFGMVLRDSPDKAGADYDKLLDWAESGLGPDADGRRHEFLSLVRRAREIAVN
;
A
#
# COMPACT_ATOMS: atom_id res chain seq x y z
N MET A 1 25.27 64.74 35.38
CA MET A 1 25.93 64.21 36.58
C MET A 1 24.99 63.14 37.14
N SER A 2 25.22 61.85 36.93
CA SER A 2 26.38 60.99 37.29
C SER A 2 26.02 60.15 38.51
N ASN A 3 25.58 58.92 38.29
CA ASN A 3 26.44 57.76 38.56
C ASN A 3 25.90 56.50 37.90
N GLU A 4 26.82 55.59 37.61
CA GLU A 4 26.55 54.23 37.14
C GLU A 4 26.20 53.33 38.32
N ASN A 5 25.54 52.20 38.06
CA ASN A 5 25.81 50.98 38.83
C ASN A 5 25.55 49.73 37.98
N LYS A 6 26.37 48.70 38.16
CA LYS A 6 26.33 47.45 37.38
C LYS A 6 25.25 46.48 37.90
N PRO A 7 24.75 45.56 37.07
CA PRO A 7 24.38 44.21 37.52
C PRO A 7 25.65 43.38 37.79
N ASP A 8 25.57 42.46 38.75
CA ASP A 8 26.70 41.64 39.19
C ASP A 8 27.04 40.48 38.21
N PHE A 9 28.28 40.01 38.25
CA PHE A 9 28.75 38.80 37.57
C PHE A 9 29.22 37.80 38.64
N SER A 10 28.27 37.12 39.28
CA SER A 10 28.54 35.99 40.20
C SER A 10 28.36 34.66 39.45
N GLU A 11 29.37 33.80 39.60
CA GLU A 11 29.61 32.58 38.82
C GLU A 11 28.46 31.56 38.87
N ASN A 12 28.02 31.10 37.70
CA ASN A 12 27.22 29.89 37.59
C ASN A 12 28.18 28.69 37.44
N GLN A 13 28.70 28.17 38.56
CA GLN A 13 29.49 26.94 38.58
C GLN A 13 28.56 25.73 38.42
N ASP A 14 28.39 25.25 37.17
CA ASP A 14 28.02 23.85 36.84
C ASP A 14 27.97 23.69 35.31
N ASN A 15 29.08 23.32 34.66
CA ASN A 15 29.07 22.98 33.23
C ASN A 15 30.25 22.08 32.76
N HIS A 16 30.31 20.83 33.24
CA HIS A 16 31.29 19.82 32.79
C HIS A 16 30.65 18.43 32.55
N THR A 17 29.54 18.41 31.81
CA THR A 17 28.89 17.16 31.35
C THR A 17 28.46 17.16 29.88
N GLY A 18 28.41 18.33 29.22
CA GLY A 18 27.78 18.49 27.89
C GLY A 18 28.51 17.89 26.68
N HIS A 19 29.71 17.34 26.82
CA HIS A 19 30.50 16.81 25.69
C HIS A 19 30.33 15.30 25.42
N LEU A 20 29.68 14.53 26.30
CA LEU A 20 29.59 13.06 26.13
C LEU A 20 28.53 12.59 25.11
N ASP A 21 27.49 13.39 24.87
CA ASP A 21 26.37 13.03 23.98
C ASP A 21 26.52 13.62 22.55
N ASP A 22 27.68 14.16 22.17
CA ASP A 22 27.91 14.71 20.83
C ASP A 22 28.09 13.58 19.78
N PRO A 23 27.16 13.39 18.82
CA PRO A 23 27.28 12.32 17.82
C PRO A 23 28.50 12.46 16.91
N ARG A 24 29.09 13.67 16.80
CA ARG A 24 30.32 13.91 16.03
C ARG A 24 31.51 13.11 16.59
N LEU A 25 31.56 12.89 17.91
CA LEU A 25 32.59 12.05 18.53
C LEU A 25 32.52 10.61 18.02
N THR A 26 31.32 10.02 17.94
CA THR A 26 31.15 8.65 17.43
C THR A 26 31.49 8.54 15.96
N ALA A 27 31.00 9.46 15.11
CA ALA A 27 31.33 9.49 13.68
C ALA A 27 32.85 9.62 13.44
N TYR A 28 33.53 10.50 14.18
CA TYR A 28 34.98 10.67 14.10
C TYR A 28 35.78 9.50 14.71
N ALA A 29 35.26 8.86 15.76
CA ALA A 29 35.88 7.68 16.36
C ALA A 29 35.89 6.48 15.42
N LEU A 30 34.78 6.24 14.70
CA LEU A 30 34.58 5.11 13.78
C LEU A 30 35.23 5.33 12.41
N GLY A 31 35.38 6.58 11.98
CA GLY A 31 35.92 6.98 10.67
C GLY A 31 34.86 7.29 9.61
N GLU A 32 33.67 7.72 10.04
CA GLU A 32 32.47 7.92 9.21
C GLU A 32 32.17 9.43 8.96
N MET A 33 32.96 10.33 9.54
CA MET A 33 32.92 11.77 9.33
C MET A 33 33.59 12.18 8.00
N ASP A 34 33.02 13.14 7.29
CA ASP A 34 33.52 13.60 5.99
C ASP A 34 34.84 14.38 6.11
N MET A 35 35.64 14.35 5.04
CA MET A 35 37.01 14.89 5.00
C MET A 35 37.09 16.39 5.31
N ASP A 36 36.10 17.17 4.87
CA ASP A 36 36.07 18.62 5.05
C ASP A 36 35.64 19.03 6.48
N GLU A 37 34.76 18.26 7.12
CA GLU A 37 34.34 18.48 8.52
C GLU A 37 35.43 18.01 9.50
N ARG A 38 36.08 16.90 9.18
CA ARG A 38 37.05 16.21 10.03
C ARG A 38 38.20 17.10 10.50
N ALA A 39 38.75 17.94 9.63
CA ALA A 39 39.90 18.79 9.98
C ALA A 39 39.52 19.89 11.01
N ALA A 40 38.28 20.37 10.99
CA ALA A 40 37.77 21.30 11.98
C ALA A 40 37.52 20.60 13.33
N PHE A 41 36.90 19.41 13.30
CA PHE A 41 36.61 18.64 14.51
C PHE A 41 37.87 18.07 15.18
N GLU A 42 38.89 17.69 14.40
CA GLU A 42 40.21 17.30 14.94
C GLU A 42 40.90 18.44 15.71
N ALA A 43 40.64 19.71 15.35
CA ALA A 43 41.11 20.87 16.09
C ALA A 43 40.23 21.17 17.33
N GLU A 44 38.90 21.06 17.19
CA GLU A 44 37.94 21.25 18.29
C GLU A 44 38.19 20.29 19.46
N VAL A 45 38.52 19.03 19.16
CA VAL A 45 38.81 17.99 20.16
C VAL A 45 40.29 17.96 20.59
N HIS A 46 41.18 18.80 20.02
CA HIS A 46 42.60 18.80 20.40
C HIS A 46 42.86 19.32 21.83
N ASP A 47 42.04 20.28 22.27
CA ASP A 47 42.21 20.95 23.57
C ASP A 47 41.24 20.45 24.66
N ASP A 48 40.27 19.59 24.33
CA ASP A 48 39.36 18.96 25.32
C ASP A 48 39.78 17.53 25.69
N ALA A 49 40.29 17.39 26.92
CA ALA A 49 40.66 16.10 27.52
C ALA A 49 39.47 15.16 27.77
N ALA A 50 38.24 15.68 27.95
CA ALA A 50 37.05 14.86 28.17
C ALA A 50 36.59 14.22 26.85
N ALA A 51 36.46 15.00 25.77
CA ALA A 51 36.24 14.47 24.43
C ALA A 51 37.33 13.48 23.98
N GLN A 52 38.60 13.72 24.31
CA GLN A 52 39.68 12.76 24.01
C GLN A 52 39.54 11.44 24.77
N ALA A 53 39.10 11.46 26.04
CA ALA A 53 38.80 10.26 26.80
C ALA A 53 37.63 9.47 26.18
N ALA A 54 36.54 10.16 25.81
CA ALA A 54 35.40 9.56 25.13
C ALA A 54 35.79 8.93 23.78
N LEU A 55 36.61 9.61 22.96
CA LEU A 55 37.13 9.04 21.71
C LEU A 55 37.99 7.78 21.94
N ALA A 56 38.74 7.71 23.05
CA ALA A 56 39.52 6.53 23.39
C ALA A 56 38.61 5.35 23.78
N GLU A 57 37.57 5.58 24.57
CA GLU A 57 36.59 4.55 24.96
C GLU A 57 35.79 4.04 23.76
N ILE A 58 35.27 4.93 22.91
CA ILE A 58 34.53 4.54 21.69
C ILE A 58 35.43 3.72 20.75
N ARG A 59 36.71 4.12 20.58
CA ARG A 59 37.68 3.38 19.74
C ARG A 59 38.05 2.02 20.34
N ALA A 60 38.14 1.90 21.66
CA ALA A 60 38.36 0.61 22.33
C ALA A 60 37.15 -0.33 22.13
N LEU A 61 35.94 0.14 22.43
CA LEU A 61 34.70 -0.63 22.26
C LEU A 61 34.47 -1.05 20.80
N ALA A 62 34.75 -0.17 19.84
CA ALA A 62 34.69 -0.50 18.41
C ALA A 62 35.78 -1.51 18.00
N GLY A 63 36.94 -1.51 18.67
CA GLY A 63 37.98 -2.53 18.52
C GLY A 63 37.52 -3.90 19.01
N ASP A 64 36.96 -3.98 20.22
CA ASP A 64 36.44 -5.20 20.82
C ASP A 64 35.27 -5.78 20.01
N LEU A 65 34.34 -4.93 19.53
CA LEU A 65 33.25 -5.34 18.63
C LEU A 65 33.76 -5.88 17.30
N ARG A 66 34.77 -5.25 16.69
CA ARG A 66 35.41 -5.74 15.45
C ARG A 66 36.15 -7.06 15.68
N ALA A 67 36.79 -7.24 16.83
CA ALA A 67 37.43 -8.50 17.22
C ALA A 67 36.41 -9.62 17.44
N ALA A 68 35.28 -9.33 18.09
CA ALA A 68 34.17 -10.28 18.25
C ALA A 68 33.59 -10.71 16.89
N LEU A 69 33.25 -9.75 16.01
CA LEU A 69 32.74 -10.03 14.66
C LEU A 69 33.73 -10.88 13.83
N ALA A 70 35.03 -10.62 13.95
CA ALA A 70 36.07 -11.40 13.27
C ALA A 70 36.18 -12.86 13.75
N THR A 71 35.51 -13.23 14.84
CA THR A 71 35.40 -14.62 15.32
C THR A 71 34.07 -15.30 14.97
N GLU A 72 33.12 -14.60 14.36
CA GLU A 72 31.90 -15.22 13.85
C GLU A 72 32.15 -16.01 12.54
N PRO A 73 31.64 -17.24 12.41
CA PRO A 73 31.85 -18.06 11.21
C PRO A 73 31.00 -17.56 10.03
N VAL A 74 31.62 -16.78 9.14
CA VAL A 74 30.99 -16.25 7.91
C VAL A 74 30.60 -17.38 6.95
N ASN A 75 29.36 -17.85 7.03
CA ASN A 75 28.76 -18.76 6.06
C ASN A 75 28.30 -18.00 4.81
N GLY A 76 29.25 -17.57 3.98
CA GLY A 76 29.00 -16.84 2.74
C GLY A 76 30.02 -17.17 1.64
N SER A 77 29.52 -17.49 0.44
CA SER A 77 30.28 -17.77 -0.80
C SER A 77 31.38 -18.85 -0.72
N ALA A 78 30.99 -20.12 -0.86
CA ALA A 78 31.87 -21.07 -1.56
C ALA A 78 31.87 -20.70 -3.06
N GLY A 79 33.03 -20.27 -3.58
CA GLY A 79 33.16 -19.78 -4.96
C GLY A 79 33.02 -20.89 -6.02
N ILE A 80 32.62 -20.50 -7.23
CA ILE A 80 32.57 -21.39 -8.41
C ILE A 80 34.00 -21.77 -8.82
N PRO A 81 34.38 -23.07 -8.82
CA PRO A 81 35.64 -23.51 -9.43
C PRO A 81 35.56 -23.41 -10.95
N ALA A 82 36.65 -23.02 -11.59
CA ALA A 82 36.73 -22.92 -13.05
C ALA A 82 36.67 -24.31 -13.71
N ARG A 83 36.34 -24.33 -15.01
CA ARG A 83 36.42 -25.55 -15.84
C ARG A 83 37.86 -26.03 -15.95
N GLU A 84 38.11 -27.30 -15.60
CA GLU A 84 39.19 -28.07 -16.21
C GLU A 84 38.64 -29.21 -17.08
N SER A 85 39.50 -29.80 -17.89
CA SER A 85 39.14 -30.58 -19.08
C SER A 85 39.12 -32.09 -18.84
N ALA A 86 38.37 -32.81 -19.67
CA ALA A 86 38.30 -34.26 -19.62
C ALA A 86 39.55 -34.92 -20.23
N ARG A 87 40.28 -35.73 -19.45
CA ARG A 87 40.98 -36.94 -19.89
C ARG A 87 41.47 -37.78 -18.72
N ASP A 88 41.30 -39.09 -18.85
CA ASP A 88 41.85 -40.17 -18.02
C ASP A 88 41.41 -40.13 -16.52
N ILE A 89 41.33 -41.23 -15.77
CA ILE A 89 41.92 -42.57 -15.91
C ILE A 89 40.82 -43.65 -15.95
N ALA A 90 41.12 -44.77 -16.61
CA ALA A 90 40.28 -45.97 -16.61
C ALA A 90 40.97 -47.16 -15.88
N ASP A 91 40.15 -48.18 -15.60
CA ASP A 91 40.47 -49.59 -15.32
C ASP A 91 40.47 -50.09 -13.85
N ARG A 92 40.06 -51.37 -13.70
CA ARG A 92 40.01 -52.25 -12.51
C ARG A 92 38.82 -51.99 -11.53
N ASN A 93 38.04 -52.99 -11.09
CA ASN A 93 38.06 -54.44 -11.39
C ASN A 93 36.66 -55.11 -11.31
N VAL A 94 36.21 -55.64 -12.46
CA VAL A 94 35.56 -56.95 -12.70
C VAL A 94 35.00 -57.75 -11.50
N ARG A 95 33.66 -57.97 -11.45
CA ARG A 95 33.00 -59.31 -11.49
C ARG A 95 31.46 -59.28 -11.58
N ALA A 96 30.91 -60.29 -12.26
CA ALA A 96 29.51 -60.71 -12.45
C ALA A 96 29.54 -62.26 -12.68
N PRO A 97 28.46 -63.01 -13.01
CA PRO A 97 27.02 -62.73 -13.17
C PRO A 97 26.20 -63.45 -12.05
N GLU A 98 24.91 -63.86 -12.08
CA GLU A 98 23.79 -64.01 -13.06
C GLU A 98 22.46 -63.54 -12.38
N SER A 99 21.20 -63.79 -12.80
CA SER A 99 20.55 -64.60 -13.86
C SER A 99 19.16 -64.00 -14.27
N VAL A 100 18.34 -64.71 -15.07
CA VAL A 100 17.04 -64.23 -15.61
C VAL A 100 16.01 -65.39 -15.69
N PRO A 101 14.70 -65.15 -15.47
CA PRO A 101 13.72 -65.36 -16.55
C PRO A 101 12.55 -64.33 -16.62
N ASN A 102 11.89 -64.26 -17.79
CA ASN A 102 10.80 -63.33 -18.15
C ASN A 102 9.41 -63.72 -17.60
N ILE A 103 8.49 -62.75 -17.49
CA ILE A 103 7.04 -62.93 -17.77
C ILE A 103 6.52 -61.70 -18.56
N LEU A 104 5.57 -61.92 -19.49
CA LEU A 104 4.88 -60.88 -20.31
C LEU A 104 3.69 -60.23 -19.57
N PRO A 105 3.02 -59.24 -20.19
CA PRO A 105 1.60 -59.50 -20.46
C PRO A 105 1.18 -59.25 -21.93
N VAL A 106 -0.03 -59.73 -22.25
CA VAL A 106 -0.64 -59.74 -23.58
C VAL A 106 -1.70 -58.64 -23.71
N LEU A 107 -1.83 -58.05 -24.90
CA LEU A 107 -3.11 -57.56 -25.41
C LEU A 107 -3.14 -57.73 -26.94
N GLY A 108 -4.23 -58.30 -27.47
CA GLY A 108 -4.31 -58.81 -28.84
C GLY A 108 -5.11 -57.93 -29.79
N VAL A 109 -4.89 -58.13 -31.09
CA VAL A 109 -5.69 -57.59 -32.19
C VAL A 109 -6.88 -58.51 -32.46
N LEU A 110 -8.02 -57.92 -32.82
CA LEU A 110 -9.01 -58.54 -33.70
C LEU A 110 -9.33 -57.59 -34.87
N ASP A 111 -9.79 -58.18 -35.97
CA ASP A 111 -9.77 -57.66 -37.35
C ASP A 111 -11.17 -57.83 -38.00
N GLY A 112 -11.47 -57.17 -39.14
CA GLY A 112 -12.78 -57.38 -39.79
C GLY A 112 -13.31 -56.49 -40.93
N GLY A 113 -12.50 -55.88 -41.80
CA GLY A 113 -12.93 -55.45 -43.16
C GLY A 113 -14.02 -54.33 -43.28
N ALA A 114 -14.54 -53.99 -44.48
CA ALA A 114 -14.04 -54.17 -45.87
C ALA A 114 -14.86 -53.29 -46.86
N ALA A 115 -14.24 -52.83 -47.96
CA ALA A 115 -14.84 -52.10 -49.10
C ALA A 115 -15.46 -50.70 -48.77
N ASP A 116 -15.59 -49.73 -49.69
CA ASP A 116 -15.69 -49.82 -51.16
C ASP A 116 -14.97 -48.66 -51.91
N VAL A 117 -15.05 -48.62 -53.25
CA VAL A 117 -14.35 -47.67 -54.15
C VAL A 117 -15.30 -47.09 -55.21
N ASP A 118 -15.21 -45.79 -55.53
CA ASP A 118 -15.64 -45.15 -56.80
C ASP A 118 -15.29 -43.64 -56.83
N GLU A 119 -15.58 -42.89 -57.90
CA GLU A 119 -14.69 -42.63 -59.06
C GLU A 119 -15.03 -41.23 -59.66
N VAL A 120 -14.38 -40.82 -60.78
CA VAL A 120 -14.74 -39.68 -61.68
C VAL A 120 -14.71 -38.25 -61.06
N ALA A 121 -13.83 -37.29 -61.37
CA ALA A 121 -13.17 -36.81 -62.60
C ALA A 121 -14.04 -35.92 -63.53
N HIS A 122 -13.76 -34.61 -63.61
CA HIS A 122 -14.31 -33.73 -64.66
C HIS A 122 -13.30 -32.65 -65.14
N GLU A 123 -13.47 -32.30 -66.42
CA GLU A 123 -12.91 -31.20 -67.25
C GLU A 123 -11.96 -30.18 -66.61
N ARG A 124 -10.74 -29.91 -67.12
CA ARG A 124 -10.28 -29.52 -68.48
C ARG A 124 -10.83 -28.19 -69.05
N GLU A 125 -9.87 -27.45 -69.62
CA GLU A 125 -10.03 -26.49 -70.72
C GLU A 125 -10.86 -25.19 -70.49
N ARG A 126 -10.11 -24.12 -70.23
CA ARG A 126 -10.19 -22.91 -71.08
C ARG A 126 -8.80 -22.34 -71.33
N GLN A 127 -8.50 -21.96 -72.57
CA GLN A 127 -7.18 -21.50 -73.02
C GLN A 127 -7.21 -20.03 -73.46
N ARG A 128 -6.11 -19.30 -73.17
CA ARG A 128 -5.71 -17.99 -73.76
C ARG A 128 -6.66 -16.83 -73.39
N GLU A 129 -6.28 -15.54 -73.43
CA GLU A 129 -5.03 -14.83 -73.81
C GLU A 129 -4.56 -13.97 -72.58
N ARG A 130 -3.62 -12.99 -72.51
CA ARG A 130 -2.68 -12.23 -73.38
C ARG A 130 -1.30 -12.11 -72.66
N GLU A 131 -0.15 -11.88 -73.29
CA GLU A 131 0.52 -10.60 -73.70
C GLU A 131 0.57 -9.52 -72.58
N ASP A 132 1.69 -8.89 -72.18
CA ASP A 132 3.16 -9.09 -72.36
C ASP A 132 3.88 -8.54 -71.07
N ASP A 133 5.17 -8.78 -70.74
CA ASP A 133 6.40 -8.02 -71.11
C ASP A 133 7.58 -8.52 -70.19
N PRO A 134 8.91 -8.36 -70.43
CA PRO A 134 9.69 -9.58 -70.63
C PRO A 134 11.12 -9.60 -69.99
N TYR A 135 11.26 -9.69 -68.66
CA TYR A 135 12.60 -9.82 -68.02
C TYR A 135 12.78 -11.05 -67.11
N ARG A 136 12.98 -12.24 -67.72
CA ARG A 136 13.38 -13.45 -66.96
C ARG A 136 14.31 -14.40 -67.73
N ARG A 137 15.63 -14.31 -67.50
CA ARG A 137 16.59 -15.38 -67.83
C ARG A 137 17.24 -16.01 -66.60
N ARG A 138 16.59 -17.08 -66.13
CA ARG A 138 17.15 -18.34 -65.61
C ARG A 138 18.45 -18.30 -64.78
N ARG A 139 18.35 -18.81 -63.55
CA ARG A 139 18.98 -20.12 -63.18
C ARG A 139 18.02 -20.91 -62.27
N ARG A 140 18.20 -22.24 -62.20
CA ARG A 140 17.34 -23.19 -61.47
C ARG A 140 18.05 -23.74 -60.22
N ARG A 141 17.32 -23.99 -59.14
CA ARG A 141 17.43 -25.21 -58.30
C ARG A 141 16.19 -25.40 -57.41
N PHE A 142 16.06 -26.58 -56.79
CA PHE A 142 14.88 -27.08 -56.08
C PHE A 142 14.73 -26.52 -54.65
N PRO A 143 13.53 -26.59 -54.03
CA PRO A 143 13.26 -25.98 -52.72
C PRO A 143 13.67 -26.86 -51.52
N TYR A 144 14.31 -26.24 -50.52
CA TYR A 144 14.51 -26.78 -49.18
C TYR A 144 13.40 -26.30 -48.24
N PHE A 145 12.25 -27.01 -48.15
CA PHE A 145 11.17 -26.61 -47.21
C PHE A 145 10.43 -27.74 -46.49
N LEU A 146 10.71 -29.02 -46.75
CA LEU A 146 10.04 -30.14 -46.06
C LEU A 146 10.82 -30.75 -44.88
N VAL A 147 12.06 -30.32 -44.63
CA VAL A 147 12.95 -30.93 -43.62
C VAL A 147 13.04 -30.11 -42.32
N SER A 148 12.79 -28.80 -42.39
CA SER A 148 12.87 -27.88 -41.23
C SER A 148 11.73 -28.05 -40.23
N GLY A 149 10.49 -28.23 -40.70
CA GLY A 149 9.31 -28.34 -39.84
C GLY A 149 9.32 -29.56 -38.91
N LEU A 150 9.75 -30.72 -39.44
CA LEU A 150 9.83 -31.97 -38.68
C LEU A 150 10.90 -31.91 -37.58
N ALA A 151 12.04 -31.27 -37.85
CA ALA A 151 13.08 -31.05 -36.84
C ALA A 151 12.59 -30.18 -35.68
N ALA A 152 11.86 -29.08 -35.97
CA ALA A 152 11.31 -28.19 -34.96
C ALA A 152 10.26 -28.88 -34.07
N ALA A 153 9.35 -29.67 -34.67
CA ALA A 153 8.34 -30.43 -33.93
C ALA A 153 8.98 -31.47 -32.98
N CYS A 154 9.97 -32.23 -33.45
CA CYS A 154 10.71 -33.16 -32.60
C CYS A 154 11.46 -32.45 -31.47
N PHE A 155 12.05 -31.28 -31.71
CA PHE A 155 12.75 -30.52 -30.68
C PHE A 155 11.79 -30.00 -29.60
N ALA A 156 10.61 -29.48 -29.99
CA ALA A 156 9.59 -29.03 -29.06
C ALA A 156 9.08 -30.17 -28.16
N VAL A 157 8.75 -31.33 -28.74
CA VAL A 157 8.30 -32.52 -27.99
C VAL A 157 9.39 -33.01 -27.03
N PHE A 158 10.65 -33.07 -27.48
CA PHE A 158 11.76 -33.52 -26.64
C PHE A 158 12.09 -32.54 -25.50
N PHE A 159 11.94 -31.23 -25.74
CA PHE A 159 12.12 -30.19 -24.72
C PHE A 159 11.01 -30.26 -23.67
N PHE A 160 9.74 -30.30 -24.08
CA PHE A 160 8.61 -30.43 -23.15
C PHE A 160 8.65 -31.75 -22.36
N ALA A 161 9.02 -32.87 -23.00
CA ALA A 161 9.06 -34.18 -22.35
C ALA A 161 10.22 -34.39 -21.36
N ARG A 162 11.30 -33.59 -21.43
CA ARG A 162 12.45 -33.68 -20.49
C ARG A 162 12.60 -32.51 -19.53
N VAL A 163 12.32 -31.28 -19.97
CA VAL A 163 12.60 -30.08 -19.14
C VAL A 163 11.52 -29.84 -18.10
N LEU A 164 10.23 -30.00 -18.45
CA LEU A 164 9.12 -29.80 -17.49
C LEU A 164 9.15 -30.78 -16.30
N PRO A 165 9.45 -32.08 -16.47
CA PRO A 165 9.63 -32.99 -15.34
C PRO A 165 10.80 -32.59 -14.43
N GLN A 166 11.92 -32.10 -14.98
CA GLN A 166 13.05 -31.64 -14.18
C GLN A 166 12.74 -30.32 -13.44
N GLN A 167 12.09 -29.36 -14.10
CA GLN A 167 11.64 -28.11 -13.47
C GLN A 167 10.73 -28.40 -12.26
N ARG A 168 9.68 -29.22 -12.46
CA ARG A 168 8.78 -29.63 -11.37
C ARG A 168 9.49 -30.44 -10.27
N GLY A 169 10.46 -31.27 -10.64
CA GLY A 169 11.30 -31.99 -9.68
C GLY A 169 12.08 -31.03 -8.78
N PHE A 170 12.81 -30.08 -9.38
CA PHE A 170 13.54 -29.04 -8.65
C PHE A 170 12.63 -28.16 -7.80
N GLU A 171 11.43 -27.80 -8.26
CA GLU A 171 10.47 -27.04 -7.45
C GLU A 171 9.92 -27.85 -6.25
N LEU A 172 9.64 -29.15 -6.44
CA LEU A 172 9.19 -30.04 -5.37
C LEU A 172 10.30 -30.29 -4.34
N GLU A 173 11.54 -30.54 -4.78
CA GLU A 173 12.70 -30.67 -3.89
C GLU A 173 12.98 -29.37 -3.13
N ARG A 174 12.92 -28.22 -3.82
CA ARG A 174 13.11 -26.89 -3.19
C ARG A 174 11.99 -26.56 -2.19
N ARG A 175 10.74 -26.93 -2.48
CA ARG A 175 9.61 -26.81 -1.53
C ARG A 175 9.82 -27.71 -0.32
N ALA A 176 10.17 -28.99 -0.52
CA ALA A 176 10.44 -29.92 0.57
C ALA A 176 11.63 -29.48 1.45
N GLN A 177 12.68 -28.92 0.85
CA GLN A 177 13.80 -28.31 1.58
C GLN A 177 13.34 -27.11 2.42
N LEU A 178 12.52 -26.21 1.85
CA LEU A 178 12.00 -25.05 2.58
C LEU A 178 11.06 -25.47 3.73
N GLU A 179 10.18 -26.44 3.49
CA GLU A 179 9.32 -27.04 4.53
C GLU A 179 10.14 -27.70 5.64
N ALA A 180 11.25 -28.36 5.31
CA ALA A 180 12.18 -28.91 6.30
C ALA A 180 12.84 -27.80 7.14
N THR A 181 13.34 -26.71 6.52
CA THR A 181 13.91 -25.56 7.23
C THR A 181 12.89 -24.85 8.13
N VAL A 182 11.64 -24.72 7.68
CA VAL A 182 10.54 -24.17 8.49
C VAL A 182 10.19 -25.10 9.65
N ALA A 183 10.16 -26.41 9.43
CA ALA A 183 9.94 -27.41 10.48
C ALA A 183 11.08 -27.46 11.50
N GLU A 184 12.33 -27.23 11.07
CA GLU A 184 13.51 -27.14 11.92
C GLU A 184 13.50 -25.87 12.78
N ARG A 185 13.24 -24.70 12.18
CA ARG A 185 13.02 -23.44 12.93
C ARG A 185 11.85 -23.56 13.93
N ARG A 186 10.78 -24.28 13.57
CA ARG A 186 9.66 -24.59 14.48
C ARG A 186 10.06 -25.48 15.66
N ARG A 187 11.01 -26.41 15.49
CA ARG A 187 11.57 -27.20 16.61
C ARG A 187 12.40 -26.32 17.53
N ALA A 188 13.32 -25.53 16.99
CA ALA A 188 14.15 -24.60 17.77
C ALA A 188 13.31 -23.61 18.59
N ALA A 189 12.26 -23.02 17.99
CA ALA A 189 11.32 -22.15 18.69
C ALA A 189 10.56 -22.87 19.82
N ASN A 190 10.13 -24.12 19.59
CA ASN A 190 9.45 -24.92 20.62
C ASN A 190 10.39 -25.35 21.76
N GLU A 191 11.66 -25.62 21.49
CA GLU A 191 12.66 -25.93 22.52
C GLU A 191 13.04 -24.70 23.35
N MET A 192 13.18 -23.53 22.71
CA MET A 192 13.33 -22.25 23.42
C MET A 192 12.12 -21.96 24.30
N ARG A 193 10.90 -22.17 23.78
CA ARG A 193 9.64 -22.07 24.53
C ARG A 193 9.63 -23.00 25.75
N ALA A 194 10.07 -24.25 25.61
CA ALA A 194 10.11 -25.21 26.71
C ALA A 194 11.05 -24.76 27.86
N ARG A 195 12.19 -24.14 27.55
CA ARG A 195 13.10 -23.59 28.57
C ARG A 195 12.50 -22.38 29.28
N VAL A 196 12.04 -21.38 28.53
CA VAL A 196 11.48 -20.14 29.07
C VAL A 196 10.23 -20.38 29.93
N TYR A 197 9.32 -21.26 29.50
CA TYR A 197 8.17 -21.62 30.33
C TYR A 197 8.57 -22.43 31.59
N GLY A 198 9.62 -23.26 31.53
CA GLY A 198 10.12 -23.98 32.70
C GLY A 198 10.62 -23.04 33.80
N GLU A 199 11.45 -22.05 33.43
CA GLU A 199 11.98 -21.04 34.35
C GLU A 199 10.88 -20.11 34.89
N ALA A 200 9.95 -19.69 34.03
CA ALA A 200 8.81 -18.86 34.42
C ALA A 200 7.85 -19.58 35.38
N LEU A 201 7.61 -20.89 35.18
CA LEU A 201 6.75 -21.68 36.07
C LEU A 201 7.36 -21.77 37.47
N ILE A 202 8.64 -22.11 37.58
CA ILE A 202 9.39 -22.18 38.86
C ILE A 202 9.36 -20.82 39.58
N ALA A 203 9.55 -19.72 38.84
CA ALA A 203 9.45 -18.36 39.40
C ALA A 203 8.03 -18.02 39.89
N SER A 204 6.98 -18.55 39.25
CA SER A 204 5.59 -18.36 39.69
C SER A 204 5.24 -19.17 40.94
N GLU A 205 5.68 -20.43 41.01
CA GLU A 205 5.50 -21.34 42.14
C GLU A 205 6.14 -20.74 43.41
N THR A 206 7.37 -20.22 43.27
CA THR A 206 8.14 -19.62 44.37
C THR A 206 7.47 -18.36 44.92
N ARG A 207 6.92 -17.50 44.05
CA ARG A 207 6.14 -16.32 44.47
C ARG A 207 4.84 -16.72 45.16
N ARG A 208 4.19 -17.80 44.72
CA ARG A 208 2.94 -18.30 45.32
C ARG A 208 3.18 -18.81 46.75
N VAL A 209 4.20 -19.64 46.97
CA VAL A 209 4.59 -20.11 48.31
C VAL A 209 4.96 -18.93 49.22
N ALA A 210 5.68 -17.92 48.70
CA ALA A 210 5.99 -16.70 49.45
C ALA A 210 4.76 -15.84 49.80
N ARG A 211 3.66 -15.96 49.05
CA ARG A 211 2.39 -15.26 49.29
C ARG A 211 1.49 -16.01 50.26
N GLU A 212 1.41 -17.34 50.15
CA GLU A 212 0.69 -18.21 51.09
C GLU A 212 1.32 -18.18 52.51
N ALA A 213 2.60 -17.78 52.63
CA ALA A 213 3.31 -17.57 53.90
C ALA A 213 3.04 -16.21 54.58
N ARG A 214 2.23 -15.30 54.02
CA ARG A 214 1.82 -14.03 54.66
C ARG A 214 0.32 -14.00 54.86
N GLY A 215 -0.11 -13.81 56.11
CA GLY A 215 -1.53 -13.72 56.46
C GLY A 215 -2.24 -12.50 55.85
N PRO A 216 -3.58 -12.50 55.81
CA PRO A 216 -4.34 -11.41 55.20
C PRO A 216 -4.25 -10.13 56.04
N GLU A 217 -3.67 -9.08 55.46
CA GLU A 217 -3.66 -7.73 56.03
C GLU A 217 -4.77 -6.90 55.38
N GLU A 218 -5.72 -6.44 56.19
CA GLU A 218 -6.96 -5.82 55.74
C GLU A 218 -6.72 -4.35 55.34
N THR A 219 -6.68 -4.09 54.04
CA THR A 219 -6.52 -2.73 53.47
C THR A 219 -7.73 -2.38 52.60
N ALA A 220 -8.33 -1.22 52.88
CA ALA A 220 -9.53 -0.75 52.21
C ALA A 220 -9.25 -0.40 50.73
N PRO A 221 -10.25 -0.55 49.82
CA PRO A 221 -10.06 -0.23 48.41
C PRO A 221 -9.83 1.28 48.23
N SER A 222 -8.62 1.64 47.81
CA SER A 222 -8.35 2.96 47.26
C SER A 222 -9.11 3.14 45.93
N ALA A 223 -9.63 4.35 45.71
CA ALA A 223 -10.29 4.68 44.44
C ALA A 223 -9.30 4.51 43.26
N PRO A 224 -9.76 4.07 42.08
CA PRO A 224 -8.89 3.92 40.93
C PRO A 224 -8.29 5.27 40.55
N SER A 225 -6.96 5.36 40.63
CA SER A 225 -6.23 6.48 40.03
C SER A 225 -6.47 6.44 38.53
N PHE A 226 -7.04 7.50 37.97
CA PHE A 226 -7.04 7.72 36.53
C PHE A 226 -5.60 8.00 36.10
N ALA A 227 -4.87 6.93 35.77
CA ALA A 227 -3.62 7.04 35.03
C ALA A 227 -3.92 7.81 33.73
N GLY A 228 -3.30 8.97 33.56
CA GLY A 228 -3.56 9.83 32.41
C GLY A 228 -3.19 9.09 31.12
N TYR A 229 -4.16 8.95 30.21
CA TYR A 229 -3.87 8.63 28.82
C TYR A 229 -3.08 9.80 28.22
N HIS A 230 -1.76 9.74 28.30
CA HIS A 230 -0.88 10.66 27.59
C HIS A 230 -1.13 10.50 26.09
N ASN A 231 -1.69 11.52 25.45
CA ASN A 231 -1.95 11.45 24.02
C ASN A 231 -0.64 11.55 23.25
N THR A 232 -0.20 10.44 22.67
CA THR A 232 1.00 10.30 21.84
C THR A 232 0.72 10.41 20.34
N GLU A 233 -0.52 10.68 19.95
CA GLU A 233 -0.91 10.88 18.54
C GLU A 233 -0.26 12.16 17.99
N SER A 234 0.37 12.05 16.82
CA SER A 234 1.03 13.16 16.13
C SER A 234 0.38 13.40 14.77
N TYR A 235 -0.18 14.59 14.58
CA TYR A 235 -0.73 15.05 13.30
C TYR A 235 0.25 16.04 12.65
N ALA A 236 0.54 15.87 11.36
CA ALA A 236 1.43 16.76 10.63
C ALA A 236 0.64 17.97 10.11
N HIS A 237 1.12 19.19 10.37
CA HIS A 237 0.40 20.39 9.93
C HIS A 237 0.29 20.48 8.41
N GLN A 238 -0.94 20.62 7.90
CA GLN A 238 -1.24 20.73 6.48
C GLN A 238 -1.99 22.05 6.18
N PRO A 239 -1.36 23.04 5.52
CA PRO A 239 -2.03 24.27 5.15
C PRO A 239 -2.95 24.07 3.94
N ASP A 240 -4.20 24.54 4.05
CA ASP A 240 -5.24 24.44 3.01
C ASP A 240 -4.76 24.83 1.58
N SER A 241 -5.23 24.08 0.59
CA SER A 241 -4.92 24.31 -0.83
C SER A 241 -5.42 25.66 -1.35
N ARG A 242 -4.48 26.58 -1.58
CA ARG A 242 -4.70 27.92 -2.13
C ARG A 242 -5.09 27.89 -3.62
N PHE A 243 -5.83 28.91 -4.05
CA PHE A 243 -6.15 29.11 -5.46
C PHE A 243 -4.90 29.35 -6.32
N SER A 244 -4.85 28.67 -7.46
CA SER A 244 -3.82 28.75 -8.49
C SER A 244 -4.41 29.40 -9.75
N ARG A 245 -3.76 30.42 -10.30
CA ARG A 245 -4.21 31.11 -11.52
C ARG A 245 -3.95 30.23 -12.75
N VAL A 246 -4.97 30.02 -13.58
CA VAL A 246 -4.88 29.18 -14.80
C VAL A 246 -3.87 29.75 -15.81
N ALA A 247 -3.74 31.08 -15.89
CA ALA A 247 -2.76 31.73 -16.77
C ALA A 247 -1.29 31.42 -16.40
N ASP A 248 -1.01 31.10 -15.13
CA ASP A 248 0.34 30.88 -14.61
C ASP A 248 0.63 29.38 -14.43
N ALA A 249 -0.35 28.65 -13.91
CA ALA A 249 -0.33 27.21 -13.74
C ALA A 249 -1.67 26.61 -14.21
N PRO A 250 -1.85 26.32 -15.51
CA PRO A 250 -3.09 25.72 -16.01
C PRO A 250 -3.28 24.24 -15.66
N VAL A 251 -2.38 23.65 -14.86
CA VAL A 251 -2.29 22.19 -14.67
C VAL A 251 -2.07 21.85 -13.20
N SER A 252 -2.93 20.98 -12.67
CA SER A 252 -2.85 20.38 -11.35
C SER A 252 -2.52 18.88 -11.50
N THR A 253 -1.60 18.35 -10.69
CA THR A 253 -1.22 16.91 -10.73
C THR A 253 -1.19 16.35 -9.31
N PHE A 254 -1.72 15.13 -9.13
CA PHE A 254 -1.79 14.46 -7.83
C PHE A 254 -1.84 12.94 -7.98
N ALA A 255 -1.46 12.23 -6.92
CA ALA A 255 -1.59 10.77 -6.82
C ALA A 255 -3.08 10.38 -6.63
N ALA A 256 -3.45 9.19 -7.12
CA ALA A 256 -4.82 8.68 -7.00
C ALA A 256 -5.12 7.96 -5.68
N ASP A 257 -4.07 7.63 -4.92
CA ASP A 257 -4.15 6.95 -3.63
C ASP A 257 -4.94 7.77 -2.60
N VAL A 258 -5.93 7.14 -1.98
CA VAL A 258 -6.88 7.78 -1.05
C VAL A 258 -7.14 6.91 0.17
N ASP A 259 -6.66 7.39 1.32
CA ASP A 259 -7.00 6.84 2.63
C ASP A 259 -8.46 7.15 3.03
N THR A 260 -8.93 6.50 4.10
CA THR A 260 -10.25 6.78 4.70
C THR A 260 -10.20 6.74 6.25
N ALA A 261 -9.00 6.82 6.82
CA ALA A 261 -8.73 6.80 8.25
C ALA A 261 -9.19 8.09 8.95
N SER A 262 -9.02 9.27 8.35
CA SER A 262 -9.44 10.53 8.94
C SER A 262 -10.93 10.55 9.29
N TYR A 263 -11.81 9.96 8.47
CA TYR A 263 -13.24 9.86 8.80
C TYR A 263 -13.49 9.10 10.10
N THR A 264 -12.86 7.93 10.27
CA THR A 264 -12.98 7.12 11.49
C THR A 264 -12.40 7.84 12.71
N ASN A 265 -11.35 8.63 12.53
CA ASN A 265 -10.76 9.45 13.57
C ASN A 265 -11.68 10.62 13.97
N VAL A 266 -12.25 11.32 12.98
CA VAL A 266 -13.25 12.39 13.21
C VAL A 266 -14.47 11.84 13.95
N ARG A 267 -15.01 10.68 13.55
CA ARG A 267 -16.05 9.96 14.29
C ARG A 267 -15.64 9.72 15.75
N ARG A 268 -14.46 9.16 15.99
CA ARG A 268 -13.91 8.91 17.34
C ARG A 268 -13.80 10.19 18.19
N PHE A 269 -13.36 11.31 17.62
CA PHE A 269 -13.30 12.59 18.36
C PHE A 269 -14.71 13.06 18.74
N LEU A 270 -15.64 13.11 17.78
CA LEU A 270 -17.00 13.59 17.98
C LEU A 270 -17.80 12.71 18.95
N ASP A 271 -17.70 11.38 18.83
CA ASP A 271 -18.32 10.42 19.75
C ASP A 271 -17.71 10.50 21.17
N GLY A 272 -16.44 10.91 21.27
CA GLY A 272 -15.79 11.28 22.52
C GLY A 272 -16.19 12.66 23.07
N GLY A 273 -17.17 13.34 22.48
CA GLY A 273 -17.69 14.63 22.95
C GLY A 273 -16.76 15.82 22.71
N ARG A 274 -15.83 15.73 21.75
CA ARG A 274 -14.81 16.75 21.46
C ARG A 274 -14.63 16.97 19.96
N LEU A 275 -14.25 18.17 19.54
CA LEU A 275 -13.85 18.40 18.15
C LEU A 275 -12.48 17.75 17.86
N PRO A 276 -12.23 17.26 16.63
CA PRO A 276 -10.90 16.86 16.20
C PRO A 276 -9.95 18.07 16.09
N PRO A 277 -8.63 17.89 16.26
CA PRO A 277 -7.64 18.87 15.83
C PRO A 277 -7.77 19.13 14.32
N PRO A 278 -7.61 20.37 13.81
CA PRO A 278 -7.67 20.66 12.37
C PRO A 278 -6.75 19.77 11.53
N ASP A 279 -5.52 19.56 11.98
CA ASP A 279 -4.51 18.74 11.28
C ASP A 279 -4.83 17.23 11.27
N ALA A 280 -5.89 16.78 11.96
CA ALA A 280 -6.39 15.40 11.92
C ALA A 280 -7.50 15.20 10.88
N VAL A 281 -7.90 16.26 10.16
CA VAL A 281 -9.04 16.30 9.24
C VAL A 281 -8.54 16.41 7.79
N HIS A 282 -8.47 15.26 7.11
CA HIS A 282 -8.09 15.17 5.70
C HIS A 282 -9.38 15.13 4.86
N VAL A 283 -9.66 16.22 4.14
CA VAL A 283 -10.98 16.47 3.51
C VAL A 283 -11.24 15.50 2.35
N GLU A 284 -10.18 15.10 1.66
CA GLU A 284 -10.16 14.04 0.66
C GLU A 284 -10.51 12.67 1.26
N GLU A 285 -9.97 12.33 2.43
CA GLU A 285 -10.30 11.07 3.11
C GLU A 285 -11.77 11.04 3.57
N LEU A 286 -12.30 12.18 4.07
CA LEU A 286 -13.72 12.29 4.42
C LEU A 286 -14.61 12.01 3.21
N VAL A 287 -14.29 12.62 2.06
CA VAL A 287 -15.05 12.44 0.82
C VAL A 287 -14.94 11.00 0.29
N ASN A 288 -13.75 10.40 0.30
CA ASN A 288 -13.51 9.05 -0.24
C ASN A 288 -13.95 7.90 0.69
N TYR A 289 -14.29 8.18 1.96
CA TYR A 289 -14.92 7.19 2.84
C TYR A 289 -16.28 6.68 2.29
N PHE A 290 -17.01 7.49 1.53
CA PHE A 290 -18.36 7.17 1.06
C PHE A 290 -18.40 6.53 -0.34
N PRO A 291 -19.28 5.54 -0.57
CA PRO A 291 -19.57 5.06 -1.91
C PRO A 291 -20.37 6.11 -2.70
N TYR A 292 -20.06 6.22 -3.99
CA TYR A 292 -20.77 7.03 -4.99
C TYR A 292 -21.14 6.17 -6.20
N ASP A 293 -22.24 6.51 -6.87
CA ASP A 293 -22.80 5.79 -8.04
C ASP A 293 -22.03 6.14 -9.32
N TYR A 294 -20.76 5.72 -9.37
CA TYR A 294 -19.90 5.83 -10.54
C TYR A 294 -19.97 4.56 -11.39
N ALA A 295 -20.37 4.70 -12.66
CA ALA A 295 -20.35 3.60 -13.61
C ALA A 295 -18.91 3.07 -13.83
N PRO A 296 -18.66 1.75 -13.71
CA PRO A 296 -17.37 1.16 -14.06
C PRO A 296 -17.13 1.20 -15.58
N PRO A 297 -15.88 1.02 -16.03
CA PRO A 297 -15.60 0.84 -17.46
C PRO A 297 -16.41 -0.35 -18.04
N PRO A 298 -16.87 -0.28 -19.30
CA PRO A 298 -17.61 -1.36 -19.94
C PRO A 298 -16.86 -2.70 -19.85
N ARG A 299 -17.59 -3.80 -19.65
CA ARG A 299 -17.01 -5.15 -19.43
C ARG A 299 -16.14 -5.64 -20.60
N ASP A 300 -16.37 -5.10 -21.79
CA ASP A 300 -15.70 -5.34 -23.07
C ASP A 300 -14.62 -4.30 -23.41
N SER A 301 -14.44 -3.26 -22.60
CA SER A 301 -13.31 -2.34 -22.71
C SER A 301 -12.01 -3.03 -22.25
N GLU A 302 -10.86 -2.50 -22.66
CA GLU A 302 -9.54 -2.82 -22.08
C GLU A 302 -9.09 -1.80 -21.03
N ALA A 303 -9.71 -0.61 -20.98
CA ALA A 303 -9.36 0.43 -20.01
C ALA A 303 -9.62 -0.02 -18.55
N PRO A 304 -8.67 0.13 -17.60
CA PRO A 304 -8.90 -0.23 -16.20
C PRO A 304 -9.80 0.74 -15.45
N PHE A 305 -10.04 1.94 -16.01
CA PHE A 305 -10.78 3.04 -15.37
C PHE A 305 -11.88 3.62 -16.27
N ALA A 306 -12.92 4.13 -15.62
CA ALA A 306 -13.84 5.11 -16.19
C ALA A 306 -13.83 6.38 -15.33
N ALA A 307 -14.05 7.53 -15.96
CA ALA A 307 -14.22 8.81 -15.28
C ALA A 307 -15.68 9.28 -15.34
N SER A 308 -16.16 9.84 -14.24
CA SER A 308 -17.50 10.44 -14.09
C SER A 308 -17.32 11.86 -13.57
N MET A 309 -17.49 12.85 -14.44
CA MET A 309 -17.25 14.26 -14.12
C MET A 309 -18.56 15.07 -14.15
N GLU A 310 -18.72 15.98 -13.19
CA GLU A 310 -19.88 16.88 -13.09
C GLU A 310 -19.45 18.25 -12.58
N VAL A 311 -20.06 19.33 -13.09
CA VAL A 311 -19.81 20.71 -12.62
C VAL A 311 -21.12 21.47 -12.40
N ALA A 312 -21.23 22.13 -11.25
CA ALA A 312 -22.34 23.02 -10.88
C ALA A 312 -21.81 24.27 -10.16
N ALA A 313 -22.68 25.20 -9.77
CA ALA A 313 -22.30 26.28 -8.84
C ALA A 313 -21.83 25.69 -7.49
N ALA A 314 -20.79 26.25 -6.88
CA ALA A 314 -20.33 25.81 -5.56
C ALA A 314 -21.33 26.24 -4.47
N PRO A 315 -21.71 25.38 -3.52
CA PRO A 315 -22.79 25.69 -2.58
C PRO A 315 -22.42 26.72 -1.51
N TRP A 316 -21.13 26.83 -1.17
CA TRP A 316 -20.61 27.85 -0.25
C TRP A 316 -20.28 29.17 -0.96
N ASN A 317 -19.96 29.16 -2.26
CA ASN A 317 -19.82 30.38 -3.07
C ASN A 317 -20.45 30.20 -4.47
N PRO A 318 -21.71 30.63 -4.67
CA PRO A 318 -22.42 30.46 -5.94
C PRO A 318 -21.84 31.21 -7.16
N ALA A 319 -20.90 32.15 -6.97
CA ALA A 319 -20.15 32.75 -8.08
C ALA A 319 -19.05 31.80 -8.60
N HIS A 320 -18.51 30.95 -7.73
CA HIS A 320 -17.58 29.90 -8.07
C HIS A 320 -18.30 28.63 -8.55
N ARG A 321 -17.52 27.73 -9.14
CA ARG A 321 -17.95 26.43 -9.64
C ARG A 321 -17.30 25.34 -8.82
N LEU A 322 -18.07 24.31 -8.49
CA LEU A 322 -17.50 23.08 -7.95
C LEU A 322 -17.53 22.02 -9.06
N VAL A 323 -16.37 21.43 -9.33
CA VAL A 323 -16.23 20.24 -10.18
C VAL A 323 -16.05 19.04 -9.26
N ARG A 324 -16.80 17.96 -9.54
CA ARG A 324 -16.53 16.63 -8.99
C ARG A 324 -15.97 15.74 -10.09
N ILE A 325 -14.81 15.15 -9.82
CA ILE A 325 -14.16 14.13 -10.65
C ILE A 325 -14.20 12.81 -9.89
N GLY A 326 -15.02 11.88 -10.35
CA GLY A 326 -15.00 10.48 -9.91
C GLY A 326 -14.19 9.62 -10.88
N ILE A 327 -13.35 8.74 -10.34
CA ILE A 327 -12.79 7.59 -11.07
C ILE A 327 -13.37 6.32 -10.47
N LYS A 328 -13.75 5.38 -11.34
CA LYS A 328 -14.15 4.02 -10.96
C LYS A 328 -13.22 3.00 -11.61
N GLY A 329 -12.55 2.20 -10.79
CA GLY A 329 -11.80 1.03 -11.24
C GLY A 329 -12.71 -0.08 -11.74
N ARG A 330 -12.24 -0.85 -12.73
CA ARG A 330 -12.94 -2.04 -13.25
C ARG A 330 -13.32 -2.99 -12.10
N GLU A 331 -14.58 -3.36 -12.05
CA GLU A 331 -15.06 -4.41 -11.14
C GLU A 331 -14.73 -5.79 -11.70
N LEU A 332 -14.11 -6.64 -10.89
CA LEU A 332 -13.83 -8.02 -11.24
C LEU A 332 -14.92 -8.93 -10.67
N ASP A 333 -15.49 -9.77 -11.52
CA ASP A 333 -16.57 -10.67 -11.13
C ASP A 333 -16.07 -11.69 -10.10
N ALA A 334 -16.89 -12.05 -9.10
CA ALA A 334 -16.47 -12.90 -8.00
C ALA A 334 -16.02 -14.30 -8.49
N ALA A 335 -16.52 -14.73 -9.65
CA ALA A 335 -16.13 -15.96 -10.34
C ALA A 335 -14.90 -15.82 -11.27
N THR A 336 -14.49 -14.60 -11.66
CA THR A 336 -13.40 -14.37 -12.66
C THR A 336 -12.16 -13.65 -12.12
N ARG A 337 -12.20 -13.02 -10.93
CA ARG A 337 -10.97 -12.49 -10.29
C ARG A 337 -9.86 -13.56 -10.15
N PRO A 338 -8.58 -13.17 -10.02
CA PRO A 338 -7.51 -14.09 -9.68
C PRO A 338 -7.75 -14.85 -8.35
N PRO A 339 -7.18 -16.05 -8.16
CA PRO A 339 -7.07 -16.68 -6.85
C PRO A 339 -6.19 -15.82 -5.92
N VAL A 340 -6.51 -15.78 -4.63
CA VAL A 340 -5.71 -15.03 -3.64
C VAL A 340 -4.90 -15.95 -2.71
N SER A 341 -3.69 -15.50 -2.36
CA SER A 341 -2.83 -16.11 -1.34
C SER A 341 -2.56 -15.07 -0.26
N LEU A 342 -3.26 -15.20 0.87
CA LEU A 342 -3.25 -14.23 1.96
C LEU A 342 -2.44 -14.75 3.15
N VAL A 343 -1.44 -13.98 3.59
CA VAL A 343 -0.69 -14.25 4.81
C VAL A 343 -1.01 -13.18 5.83
N PHE A 344 -1.81 -13.53 6.83
CA PHE A 344 -2.13 -12.63 7.94
C PHE A 344 -0.95 -12.58 8.90
N LEU A 345 -0.38 -11.39 9.07
CA LEU A 345 0.62 -11.07 10.08
C LEU A 345 -0.10 -10.38 11.24
N LEU A 346 -0.40 -11.15 12.28
CA LEU A 346 -1.25 -10.71 13.38
C LEU A 346 -0.42 -10.33 14.60
N ASP A 347 -0.63 -9.10 15.07
CA ASP A 347 -0.23 -8.69 16.42
C ASP A 347 -1.05 -9.48 17.45
N VAL A 348 -0.35 -10.15 18.35
CA VAL A 348 -0.94 -10.84 19.50
C VAL A 348 -0.29 -10.42 20.82
N SER A 349 0.23 -9.19 20.88
CA SER A 349 0.77 -8.58 22.09
C SER A 349 -0.31 -8.37 23.16
N GLY A 350 0.10 -8.13 24.40
CA GLY A 350 -0.82 -7.89 25.51
C GLY A 350 -1.72 -6.64 25.37
N SER A 351 -1.36 -5.66 24.54
CA SER A 351 -2.22 -4.49 24.28
C SER A 351 -3.41 -4.82 23.38
N MET A 352 -3.39 -5.96 22.67
CA MET A 352 -4.42 -6.38 21.72
C MET A 352 -5.65 -7.05 22.37
N ASP A 353 -5.74 -7.13 23.70
CA ASP A 353 -6.83 -7.83 24.42
C ASP A 353 -8.17 -7.04 24.48
N GLU A 354 -8.20 -5.80 23.98
CA GLU A 354 -9.40 -4.95 23.97
C GLU A 354 -10.44 -5.42 22.93
N PRO A 355 -11.76 -5.27 23.16
CA PRO A 355 -12.80 -5.77 22.25
C PRO A 355 -12.73 -5.28 20.80
N ASN A 356 -12.15 -4.11 20.56
CA ASN A 356 -11.91 -3.49 19.24
C ASN A 356 -10.51 -3.82 18.65
N LYS A 357 -9.72 -4.70 19.29
CA LYS A 357 -8.40 -5.17 18.83
C LYS A 357 -8.45 -6.62 18.36
N LEU A 358 -7.70 -7.56 18.95
CA LEU A 358 -7.64 -8.96 18.48
C LEU A 358 -9.02 -9.64 18.38
N PRO A 359 -9.99 -9.44 19.29
CA PRO A 359 -11.36 -9.93 19.12
C PRO A 359 -12.03 -9.43 17.83
N LEU A 360 -11.84 -8.14 17.48
CA LEU A 360 -12.33 -7.54 16.24
C LEU A 360 -11.56 -8.04 15.01
N VAL A 361 -10.25 -8.25 15.11
CA VAL A 361 -9.46 -8.95 14.06
C VAL A 361 -10.05 -10.33 13.77
N LYS A 362 -10.41 -11.11 14.81
CA LYS A 362 -11.05 -12.42 14.62
C LYS A 362 -12.41 -12.31 13.93
N ASP A 363 -13.24 -11.33 14.28
CA ASP A 363 -14.52 -11.09 13.60
C ASP A 363 -14.34 -10.63 12.14
N ALA A 364 -13.37 -9.74 11.89
CA ALA A 364 -13.03 -9.26 10.56
C ALA A 364 -12.57 -10.41 9.65
N MET A 365 -11.69 -11.28 10.15
CA MET A 365 -11.26 -12.50 9.43
C MET A 365 -12.38 -13.52 9.24
N ARG A 366 -13.31 -13.68 10.20
CA ARG A 366 -14.50 -14.55 10.03
C ARG A 366 -15.37 -14.08 8.85
N MET A 367 -15.60 -12.78 8.74
CA MET A 367 -16.38 -12.18 7.64
C MET A 367 -15.66 -12.29 6.28
N LEU A 368 -14.34 -12.10 6.24
CA LEU A 368 -13.55 -12.33 5.02
C LEU A 368 -13.62 -13.81 4.57
N LEU A 369 -13.61 -14.75 5.51
CA LEU A 369 -13.77 -16.18 5.21
C LEU A 369 -15.16 -16.56 4.66
N ASP A 370 -16.14 -15.64 4.59
CA ASP A 370 -17.39 -15.81 3.85
C ASP A 370 -17.29 -15.33 2.37
N THR A 371 -16.27 -14.54 2.00
CA THR A 371 -16.08 -14.01 0.62
C THR A 371 -14.97 -14.71 -0.18
N LEU A 372 -14.11 -15.49 0.49
CA LEU A 372 -13.07 -16.29 -0.18
C LEU A 372 -13.66 -17.53 -0.89
N ARG A 373 -13.09 -17.86 -2.05
CA ARG A 373 -13.38 -19.07 -2.81
C ARG A 373 -12.75 -20.31 -2.16
N PRO A 374 -13.27 -21.53 -2.43
CA PRO A 374 -12.72 -22.78 -1.89
C PRO A 374 -11.22 -23.03 -2.11
N ASP A 375 -10.64 -22.45 -3.18
CA ASP A 375 -9.26 -22.59 -3.65
C ASP A 375 -8.31 -21.46 -3.20
N ASP A 376 -8.85 -20.29 -2.80
CA ASP A 376 -8.08 -19.21 -2.18
C ASP A 376 -7.38 -19.71 -0.90
N ARG A 377 -6.22 -19.13 -0.55
CA ARG A 377 -5.39 -19.62 0.57
C ARG A 377 -5.22 -18.59 1.67
N VAL A 378 -5.21 -19.07 2.91
CA VAL A 378 -4.98 -18.28 4.13
C VAL A 378 -3.86 -18.93 4.96
N ALA A 379 -2.84 -18.16 5.32
CA ALA A 379 -1.89 -18.49 6.37
C ALA A 379 -2.00 -17.46 7.52
N ILE A 380 -1.59 -17.84 8.72
CA ILE A 380 -1.53 -16.95 9.89
C ILE A 380 -0.14 -17.05 10.52
N VAL A 381 0.55 -15.91 10.54
CA VAL A 381 1.80 -15.67 11.26
C VAL A 381 1.48 -14.73 12.42
N THR A 382 1.87 -15.10 13.63
CA THR A 382 1.77 -14.26 14.84
C THR A 382 3.09 -13.55 15.10
N TYR A 383 3.02 -12.33 15.63
CA TYR A 383 4.15 -11.66 16.25
C TYR A 383 3.77 -11.04 17.60
N ALA A 384 4.79 -10.71 18.40
CA ALA A 384 4.70 -10.63 19.87
C ALA A 384 4.41 -11.99 20.52
N GLY A 385 4.63 -12.11 21.83
CA GLY A 385 4.27 -13.28 22.64
C GLY A 385 4.67 -14.63 22.05
N SER A 386 3.68 -15.39 21.59
CA SER A 386 3.88 -16.67 20.89
C SER A 386 4.09 -16.47 19.38
N SER A 387 5.15 -15.75 19.03
CA SER A 387 5.49 -15.42 17.64
C SER A 387 5.84 -16.66 16.80
N GLY A 388 5.33 -16.74 15.57
CA GLY A 388 5.61 -17.86 14.66
C GLY A 388 4.47 -18.18 13.68
N LEU A 389 4.55 -19.33 13.03
CA LEU A 389 3.51 -19.81 12.09
C LEU A 389 2.38 -20.51 12.86
N ALA A 390 1.30 -19.78 13.14
CA ALA A 390 0.11 -20.29 13.80
C ALA A 390 -0.75 -21.17 12.88
N LEU A 391 -0.84 -20.82 11.58
CA LEU A 391 -1.55 -21.60 10.56
C LEU A 391 -0.71 -21.64 9.26
N PRO A 392 -0.27 -22.82 8.77
CA PRO A 392 0.36 -22.93 7.46
C PRO A 392 -0.66 -22.63 6.35
N SER A 393 -0.20 -22.21 5.16
CA SER A 393 -1.09 -21.82 4.05
C SER A 393 -2.14 -22.90 3.72
N THR A 394 -3.39 -22.58 4.02
CA THR A 394 -4.53 -23.50 4.08
C THR A 394 -5.63 -23.00 3.14
N PRO A 395 -6.16 -23.83 2.22
CA PRO A 395 -7.28 -23.45 1.35
C PRO A 395 -8.53 -23.07 2.15
N ALA A 396 -9.28 -22.04 1.74
CA ALA A 396 -10.46 -21.56 2.45
C ALA A 396 -11.61 -22.60 2.51
N SER A 397 -11.62 -23.59 1.62
CA SER A 397 -12.45 -24.81 1.75
C SER A 397 -12.27 -25.54 3.10
N LYS A 398 -11.10 -25.42 3.73
CA LYS A 398 -10.82 -25.92 5.09
C LYS A 398 -11.16 -24.88 6.18
N LYS A 399 -12.22 -24.08 5.99
CA LYS A 399 -12.65 -23.00 6.90
C LYS A 399 -12.64 -23.38 8.39
N ARG A 400 -13.01 -24.62 8.75
CA ARG A 400 -12.95 -25.13 10.14
C ARG A 400 -11.54 -25.10 10.75
N ASP A 401 -10.53 -25.48 9.98
CA ASP A 401 -9.13 -25.52 10.42
C ASP A 401 -8.60 -24.09 10.63
N ILE A 402 -8.98 -23.17 9.73
CA ILE A 402 -8.64 -21.74 9.80
C ILE A 402 -9.29 -21.09 11.04
N LEU A 403 -10.59 -21.34 11.25
CA LEU A 403 -11.33 -20.82 12.40
C LEU A 403 -10.77 -21.38 13.72
N ALA A 404 -10.42 -22.67 13.79
CA ALA A 404 -9.82 -23.26 14.99
C ALA A 404 -8.46 -22.62 15.36
N ALA A 405 -7.62 -22.31 14.36
CA ALA A 405 -6.37 -21.59 14.59
C ALA A 405 -6.59 -20.13 15.03
N LEU A 406 -7.57 -19.45 14.43
CA LEU A 406 -7.96 -18.08 14.76
C LEU A 406 -8.56 -17.97 16.19
N ASP A 407 -9.42 -18.91 16.57
CA ASP A 407 -10.03 -18.98 17.90
C ASP A 407 -8.96 -19.23 18.98
N ALA A 408 -7.92 -20.02 18.69
CA ALA A 408 -6.83 -20.33 19.60
C ALA A 408 -5.88 -19.16 19.93
N LEU A 409 -5.86 -18.07 19.14
CA LEU A 409 -5.00 -16.91 19.40
C LEU A 409 -5.36 -16.18 20.72
N ARG A 410 -4.36 -15.62 21.40
CA ARG A 410 -4.52 -14.86 22.65
C ARG A 410 -3.56 -13.67 22.68
N ALA A 411 -3.99 -12.57 23.27
CA ALA A 411 -3.16 -11.39 23.52
C ALA A 411 -2.21 -11.66 24.71
N GLU A 412 -0.94 -11.95 24.42
CA GLU A 412 0.07 -12.33 25.42
C GLU A 412 1.45 -11.75 25.06
N GLY A 413 2.21 -11.27 26.05
CA GLY A 413 3.61 -10.87 25.87
C GLY A 413 3.87 -9.50 25.20
N SER A 414 5.15 -9.20 24.97
CA SER A 414 5.66 -7.93 24.43
C SER A 414 6.01 -8.03 22.93
N THR A 415 6.09 -6.87 22.28
CA THR A 415 6.15 -6.70 20.83
C THR A 415 7.50 -7.12 20.22
N ASN A 416 7.48 -8.02 19.23
CA ASN A 416 8.64 -8.34 18.37
C ASN A 416 8.19 -8.82 16.98
N GLY A 417 7.99 -7.86 16.07
CA GLY A 417 7.43 -8.00 14.72
C GLY A 417 8.41 -7.99 13.55
N ALA A 418 9.68 -7.59 13.69
CA ALA A 418 10.65 -7.66 12.58
C ALA A 418 10.89 -9.12 12.14
N MET A 419 10.96 -10.05 13.09
CA MET A 419 10.94 -11.49 12.80
C MET A 419 9.61 -11.95 12.18
N GLY A 420 8.50 -11.32 12.58
CA GLY A 420 7.15 -11.62 12.07
C GLY A 420 6.99 -11.29 10.60
N ILE A 421 7.39 -10.08 10.16
CA ILE A 421 7.23 -9.65 8.77
C ILE A 421 8.13 -10.44 7.79
N GLN A 422 9.37 -10.75 8.18
CA GLN A 422 10.22 -11.64 7.37
C GLN A 422 9.59 -13.04 7.24
N LEU A 423 9.07 -13.61 8.33
CA LEU A 423 8.40 -14.91 8.30
C LEU A 423 7.11 -14.87 7.45
N ALA A 424 6.34 -13.77 7.50
CA ALA A 424 5.15 -13.59 6.66
C ALA A 424 5.51 -13.58 5.16
N TYR A 425 6.56 -12.85 4.77
CA TYR A 425 7.05 -12.85 3.39
C TYR A 425 7.67 -14.19 2.97
N ASP A 426 8.38 -14.89 3.84
CA ASP A 426 8.90 -16.25 3.57
C ASP A 426 7.75 -17.23 3.30
N VAL A 427 6.68 -17.17 4.10
CA VAL A 427 5.46 -17.99 3.95
C VAL A 427 4.69 -17.62 2.68
N ALA A 428 4.56 -16.32 2.37
CA ALA A 428 3.91 -15.84 1.15
C ALA A 428 4.66 -16.31 -0.10
N LYS A 429 5.99 -16.17 -0.12
CA LYS A 429 6.86 -16.60 -1.22
C LYS A 429 6.87 -18.12 -1.41
N ALA A 430 6.81 -18.90 -0.33
CA ALA A 430 6.67 -20.36 -0.40
C ALA A 430 5.32 -20.81 -1.00
N ASN A 431 4.28 -20.01 -0.81
CA ASN A 431 2.90 -20.28 -1.24
C ASN A 431 2.41 -19.30 -2.32
N PHE A 432 3.34 -18.81 -3.14
CA PHE A 432 3.07 -17.86 -4.22
C PHE A 432 2.24 -18.52 -5.32
N ILE A 433 1.21 -17.82 -5.77
CA ILE A 433 0.34 -18.20 -6.90
C ILE A 433 0.73 -17.32 -8.09
N GLU A 434 1.32 -17.94 -9.12
CA GLU A 434 1.61 -17.27 -10.40
C GLU A 434 0.30 -16.80 -11.06
N GLY A 435 0.24 -15.52 -11.46
CA GLY A 435 -0.99 -14.88 -11.93
C GLY A 435 -2.09 -14.67 -10.87
N GLY A 436 -1.83 -15.05 -9.61
CA GLY A 436 -2.70 -14.80 -8.47
C GLY A 436 -2.37 -13.50 -7.74
N ALA A 437 -3.26 -13.06 -6.85
CA ALA A 437 -3.01 -11.93 -5.95
C ALA A 437 -2.39 -12.43 -4.64
N ASN A 438 -1.09 -12.16 -4.45
CA ASN A 438 -0.32 -12.60 -3.28
C ASN A 438 -0.12 -11.41 -2.34
N ARG A 439 -0.55 -11.53 -1.08
CA ARG A 439 -0.62 -10.39 -0.17
C ARG A 439 -0.32 -10.78 1.28
N VAL A 440 0.54 -10.00 1.94
CA VAL A 440 0.66 -9.98 3.41
C VAL A 440 -0.35 -8.97 3.94
N VAL A 441 -1.07 -9.33 5.00
CA VAL A 441 -2.04 -8.45 5.68
C VAL A 441 -1.60 -8.29 7.13
N LEU A 442 -1.02 -7.13 7.46
CA LEU A 442 -0.61 -6.78 8.82
C LEU A 442 -1.81 -6.23 9.60
N CYS A 443 -2.11 -6.83 10.76
CA CYS A 443 -3.11 -6.33 11.70
C CYS A 443 -2.43 -5.97 13.03
N THR A 444 -2.52 -4.71 13.46
CA THR A 444 -1.84 -4.18 14.67
C THR A 444 -2.65 -3.06 15.33
N ASP A 445 -2.38 -2.71 16.59
CA ASP A 445 -2.91 -1.51 17.24
C ASP A 445 -2.00 -0.27 17.13
N GLY A 446 -0.85 -0.37 16.46
CA GLY A 446 0.02 0.76 16.13
C GLY A 446 1.47 0.61 16.59
N ASP A 447 1.77 -0.33 17.50
CA ASP A 447 3.13 -0.53 18.01
C ASP A 447 4.02 -1.41 17.11
N PHE A 448 4.16 -1.08 15.83
CA PHE A 448 5.13 -1.76 14.96
C PHE A 448 6.60 -1.29 15.19
N ASN A 449 6.99 -1.06 16.45
CA ASN A 449 8.33 -0.59 16.84
C ASN A 449 9.20 -1.76 17.36
N VAL A 450 9.81 -2.51 16.45
CA VAL A 450 10.11 -3.94 16.69
C VAL A 450 11.55 -4.41 16.39
N GLY A 451 12.54 -3.75 17.02
CA GLY A 451 13.86 -4.34 17.28
C GLY A 451 14.91 -4.24 16.15
N VAL A 452 16.06 -3.64 16.48
CA VAL A 452 17.35 -3.57 15.75
C VAL A 452 17.33 -3.02 14.30
N THR A 453 16.16 -2.94 13.69
CA THR A 453 15.96 -2.63 12.27
C THR A 453 15.60 -1.15 12.14
N ASN A 454 16.37 -0.38 11.37
CA ASN A 454 16.05 1.01 11.08
C ASN A 454 14.73 1.08 10.27
N ASP A 455 13.92 2.13 10.41
CA ASP A 455 12.68 2.32 9.63
C ASP A 455 12.97 2.23 8.12
N GLY A 456 14.12 2.76 7.68
CA GLY A 456 14.59 2.65 6.30
C GLY A 456 14.92 1.22 5.85
N ASP A 457 15.32 0.33 6.76
CA ASP A 457 15.67 -1.06 6.43
C ASP A 457 14.41 -1.90 6.25
N LEU A 458 13.43 -1.71 7.14
CA LEU A 458 12.08 -2.28 7.00
C LEU A 458 11.39 -1.79 5.72
N THR A 459 11.53 -0.50 5.40
CA THR A 459 11.00 0.09 4.16
C THR A 459 11.64 -0.54 2.93
N ARG A 460 12.98 -0.65 2.87
CA ARG A 460 13.70 -1.30 1.77
C ARG A 460 13.35 -2.78 1.63
N LEU A 461 13.13 -3.48 2.74
CA LEU A 461 12.68 -4.88 2.74
C LEU A 461 11.31 -5.00 2.05
N ILE A 462 10.37 -4.13 2.39
CA ILE A 462 9.01 -4.16 1.84
C ILE A 462 9.03 -3.81 0.34
N GLU A 463 9.74 -2.76 -0.08
CA GLU A 463 9.91 -2.44 -1.51
C GLU A 463 10.49 -3.63 -2.32
N GLU A 464 11.45 -4.37 -1.76
CA GLU A 464 12.04 -5.55 -2.41
C GLU A 464 11.02 -6.69 -2.56
N LYS A 465 10.12 -6.89 -1.58
CA LYS A 465 9.11 -7.95 -1.64
C LYS A 465 7.92 -7.57 -2.51
N ALA A 466 7.54 -6.29 -2.55
CA ALA A 466 6.53 -5.79 -3.50
C ALA A 466 6.95 -6.01 -4.96
N ARG A 467 8.25 -5.77 -5.28
CA ARG A 467 8.85 -6.12 -6.59
C ARG A 467 8.85 -7.62 -6.91
N SER A 468 8.63 -8.50 -5.92
CA SER A 468 8.42 -9.94 -6.13
C SER A 468 6.95 -10.35 -6.33
N GLY A 469 6.03 -9.37 -6.42
CA GLY A 469 4.60 -9.60 -6.61
C GLY A 469 3.86 -10.01 -5.34
N VAL A 470 4.43 -9.74 -4.16
CA VAL A 470 3.79 -9.94 -2.86
C VAL A 470 3.61 -8.59 -2.19
N PHE A 471 2.37 -8.09 -2.18
CA PHE A 471 2.04 -6.75 -1.68
C PHE A 471 1.72 -6.75 -0.18
N LEU A 472 1.80 -5.58 0.47
CA LEU A 472 1.48 -5.40 1.89
C LEU A 472 0.22 -4.53 2.06
N THR A 473 -0.78 -5.06 2.75
CA THR A 473 -1.89 -4.28 3.28
C THR A 473 -1.72 -4.16 4.79
N VAL A 474 -1.96 -2.96 5.34
CA VAL A 474 -1.81 -2.65 6.77
C VAL A 474 -3.16 -2.21 7.31
N LEU A 475 -3.58 -2.82 8.43
CA LEU A 475 -4.87 -2.59 9.07
C LEU A 475 -4.64 -2.26 10.55
N GLY A 476 -4.93 -1.02 10.92
CA GLY A 476 -4.95 -0.57 12.31
C GLY A 476 -6.24 -1.00 13.02
N PHE A 477 -6.14 -1.40 14.28
CA PHE A 477 -7.26 -1.76 15.16
C PHE A 477 -7.15 -1.02 16.51
N GLY A 478 -8.20 -1.08 17.34
CA GLY A 478 -8.21 -0.46 18.66
C GLY A 478 -8.63 1.00 18.70
N MET A 479 -8.19 1.75 19.72
CA MET A 479 -8.24 3.21 19.79
C MET A 479 -7.08 3.80 20.62
N GLY A 480 -6.27 4.67 20.01
CA GLY A 480 -5.21 5.47 20.66
C GLY A 480 -3.78 5.09 20.22
N ASN A 481 -2.82 6.00 20.40
CA ASN A 481 -1.38 5.82 20.14
C ASN A 481 -0.96 5.68 18.65
N TYR A 482 -1.63 6.38 17.74
CA TYR A 482 -1.36 6.26 16.29
C TYR A 482 -0.17 7.07 15.78
N LYS A 483 0.91 6.36 15.45
CA LYS A 483 1.95 6.78 14.51
C LYS A 483 1.48 6.55 13.06
N ASN A 484 0.33 7.12 12.67
CA ASN A 484 -0.39 6.75 11.43
C ASN A 484 0.51 6.72 10.19
N SER A 485 1.29 7.78 10.00
CA SER A 485 2.22 7.97 8.88
C SER A 485 3.27 6.86 8.73
N LYS A 486 3.59 6.09 9.78
CA LYS A 486 4.44 4.89 9.64
C LYS A 486 3.69 3.73 8.99
N LEU A 487 2.48 3.42 9.43
CA LEU A 487 1.72 2.29 8.90
C LEU A 487 1.29 2.54 7.45
N GLU A 488 0.87 3.77 7.18
CA GLU A 488 0.60 4.32 5.85
C GLU A 488 1.82 4.18 4.92
N LEU A 489 2.99 4.70 5.33
CA LEU A 489 4.23 4.57 4.55
C LEU A 489 4.59 3.12 4.24
N LEU A 490 4.42 2.19 5.20
CA LEU A 490 4.71 0.77 5.00
C LEU A 490 3.74 0.11 4.00
N ALA A 491 2.46 0.50 3.99
CA ALA A 491 1.47 0.00 3.03
C ALA A 491 1.76 0.49 1.60
N ASN A 492 2.02 1.79 1.45
CA ASN A 492 2.29 2.43 0.16
C ASN A 492 3.59 1.84 -0.43
N LYS A 493 4.64 1.70 0.39
CA LYS A 493 5.91 1.07 0.01
C LYS A 493 5.80 -0.43 -0.30
N GLY A 494 4.69 -1.05 0.08
CA GLY A 494 4.34 -2.44 -0.24
C GLY A 494 3.37 -2.60 -1.41
N ASN A 495 3.11 -1.54 -2.19
CA ASN A 495 2.16 -1.50 -3.30
C ASN A 495 0.75 -2.02 -2.90
N GLY A 496 0.27 -1.57 -1.74
CA GLY A 496 -0.98 -2.02 -1.16
C GLY A 496 -1.83 -0.89 -0.58
N GLN A 497 -2.45 -1.14 0.57
CA GLN A 497 -3.49 -0.26 1.12
C GLN A 497 -3.37 -0.20 2.64
N HIS A 498 -3.51 1.00 3.20
CA HIS A 498 -3.65 1.25 4.63
C HIS A 498 -5.13 1.36 5.01
N GLY A 499 -5.41 1.39 6.32
CA GLY A 499 -6.71 1.77 6.84
C GLY A 499 -6.93 1.28 8.27
N TYR A 500 -8.11 1.59 8.79
CA TYR A 500 -8.37 1.57 10.23
C TYR A 500 -9.75 1.01 10.56
N ILE A 501 -9.77 0.10 11.55
CA ILE A 501 -10.93 -0.72 11.89
C ILE A 501 -11.22 -0.55 13.39
N ASP A 502 -12.05 0.46 13.70
CA ASP A 502 -12.57 0.72 15.06
C ASP A 502 -13.74 -0.20 15.45
N SER A 503 -14.42 -0.77 14.46
CA SER A 503 -15.74 -1.37 14.60
C SER A 503 -15.98 -2.52 13.61
N ARG A 504 -17.02 -3.32 13.89
CA ARG A 504 -17.51 -4.35 12.95
C ARG A 504 -18.04 -3.77 11.63
N MET A 505 -18.37 -2.47 11.58
CA MET A 505 -18.80 -1.81 10.34
C MET A 505 -17.61 -1.52 9.42
N GLU A 506 -16.50 -0.98 9.95
CA GLU A 506 -15.26 -0.80 9.18
C GLU A 506 -14.67 -2.14 8.74
N ALA A 507 -14.68 -3.14 9.64
CA ALA A 507 -14.23 -4.50 9.32
C ALA A 507 -14.99 -5.09 8.12
N ARG A 508 -16.30 -4.80 8.00
CA ARG A 508 -17.11 -5.19 6.85
C ARG A 508 -16.79 -4.35 5.62
N ARG A 509 -16.73 -3.01 5.76
CA ARG A 509 -16.40 -2.08 4.66
C ARG A 509 -15.11 -2.51 3.97
N MET A 510 -14.03 -2.68 4.74
CA MET A 510 -12.71 -3.00 4.19
C MET A 510 -12.56 -4.44 3.71
N LEU A 511 -13.02 -5.46 4.46
CA LEU A 511 -12.73 -6.87 4.15
C LEU A 511 -13.87 -7.65 3.47
N VAL A 512 -15.06 -7.08 3.33
CA VAL A 512 -16.20 -7.73 2.63
C VAL A 512 -16.60 -6.94 1.39
N GLU A 513 -16.89 -5.65 1.56
CA GLU A 513 -17.42 -4.81 0.47
C GLU A 513 -16.30 -4.35 -0.46
N GLN A 514 -15.23 -3.78 0.11
CA GLN A 514 -14.03 -3.35 -0.62
C GLN A 514 -13.04 -4.50 -0.87
N ALA A 515 -13.41 -5.76 -0.61
CA ALA A 515 -12.51 -6.91 -0.77
C ALA A 515 -11.89 -7.04 -2.18
N GLY A 516 -12.61 -6.62 -3.23
CA GLY A 516 -12.05 -6.53 -4.58
C GLY A 516 -10.89 -5.53 -4.67
N ALA A 517 -11.06 -4.34 -4.08
CA ALA A 517 -10.09 -3.26 -4.05
C ALA A 517 -8.89 -3.60 -3.15
N THR A 518 -9.16 -4.04 -1.92
CA THR A 518 -8.14 -4.33 -0.91
C THR A 518 -7.27 -5.54 -1.28
N LEU A 519 -7.76 -6.48 -2.09
CA LEU A 519 -7.02 -7.70 -2.46
C LEU A 519 -6.41 -7.65 -3.87
N VAL A 520 -7.13 -7.16 -4.88
CA VAL A 520 -6.72 -7.26 -6.29
C VAL A 520 -6.42 -5.89 -6.89
N THR A 521 -5.14 -5.53 -6.90
CA THR A 521 -4.61 -4.34 -7.60
C THR A 521 -4.84 -4.46 -9.11
N ILE A 522 -5.46 -3.45 -9.73
CA ILE A 522 -5.68 -3.39 -11.19
C ILE A 522 -4.75 -2.42 -11.91
N ALA A 523 -4.14 -1.48 -11.18
CA ALA A 523 -3.04 -0.64 -11.68
C ALA A 523 -2.18 -0.10 -10.52
N LYS A 524 -0.94 0.30 -10.84
CA LYS A 524 0.03 0.97 -9.96
C LYS A 524 0.46 2.32 -10.53
N ASP A 525 1.14 3.13 -9.73
CA ASP A 525 1.66 4.47 -10.08
C ASP A 525 0.57 5.39 -10.68
N VAL A 526 -0.65 5.38 -10.12
CA VAL A 526 -1.81 6.03 -10.74
C VAL A 526 -1.84 7.54 -10.44
N LYS A 527 -1.79 8.36 -11.48
CA LYS A 527 -1.68 9.82 -11.41
C LYS A 527 -2.84 10.48 -12.13
N LEU A 528 -3.45 11.47 -11.48
CA LEU A 528 -4.39 12.38 -12.10
C LEU A 528 -3.65 13.66 -12.49
N GLN A 529 -3.89 14.14 -13.71
CA GLN A 529 -3.51 15.48 -14.14
C GLN A 529 -4.74 16.17 -14.72
N VAL A 530 -5.08 17.33 -14.16
CA VAL A 530 -6.22 18.15 -14.61
C VAL A 530 -5.69 19.43 -15.23
N GLU A 531 -6.01 19.64 -16.50
CA GLU A 531 -5.63 20.80 -17.30
C GLU A 531 -6.85 21.70 -17.52
N PHE A 532 -6.79 22.94 -17.03
CA PHE A 532 -7.90 23.90 -17.05
C PHE A 532 -7.83 24.81 -18.26
N ASN A 533 -8.97 25.06 -18.88
CA ASN A 533 -9.07 25.96 -20.03
C ASN A 533 -8.94 27.44 -19.60
N PRO A 534 -7.90 28.18 -20.02
CA PRO A 534 -7.73 29.60 -19.67
C PRO A 534 -8.80 30.52 -20.29
N ALA A 535 -9.59 30.04 -21.26
CA ALA A 535 -10.74 30.77 -21.80
C ALA A 535 -12.02 30.61 -20.94
N ALA A 536 -12.09 29.60 -20.06
CA ALA A 536 -13.26 29.30 -19.24
C ALA A 536 -13.02 29.53 -17.73
N ALA A 537 -11.81 29.31 -17.24
CA ALA A 537 -11.43 29.39 -15.83
C ALA A 537 -10.32 30.43 -15.59
N GLN A 538 -10.49 31.26 -14.57
CA GLN A 538 -9.51 32.25 -14.12
C GLN A 538 -8.51 31.63 -13.12
N SER A 539 -9.03 30.89 -12.13
CA SER A 539 -8.24 30.20 -11.10
C SER A 539 -8.98 28.95 -10.59
N TYR A 540 -8.25 28.06 -9.91
CA TYR A 540 -8.82 26.87 -9.27
C TYR A 540 -8.09 26.52 -7.97
N ARG A 541 -8.73 25.76 -7.09
CA ARG A 541 -8.08 24.99 -6.01
C ARG A 541 -8.59 23.55 -6.00
N LEU A 542 -7.69 22.60 -5.73
CA LEU A 542 -8.02 21.22 -5.38
C LEU A 542 -8.36 21.18 -3.88
N ILE A 543 -9.34 20.40 -3.46
CA ILE A 543 -9.78 20.34 -2.05
C ILE A 543 -9.29 19.05 -1.39
N GLY A 544 -8.50 19.14 -0.33
CA GLY A 544 -8.14 18.04 0.59
C GLY A 544 -6.81 17.35 0.27
N TYR A 545 -6.55 17.05 -1.01
CA TYR A 545 -5.36 16.31 -1.49
C TYR A 545 -4.00 17.04 -1.30
N GLU A 546 -3.86 17.92 -0.30
CA GLU A 546 -2.66 18.71 0.01
C GLU A 546 -1.37 17.86 0.05
N ASN A 547 -1.45 16.72 0.74
CA ASN A 547 -0.42 15.68 0.91
C ASN A 547 -0.11 14.86 -0.36
N ARG A 548 -1.08 14.71 -1.28
CA ARG A 548 -0.97 13.86 -2.48
C ARG A 548 -0.62 14.63 -3.76
N ARG A 549 -0.33 15.93 -3.67
CA ARG A 549 0.10 16.78 -4.82
C ARG A 549 1.45 16.34 -5.37
N LEU A 550 1.57 16.31 -6.70
CA LEU A 550 2.80 16.00 -7.44
C LEU A 550 3.23 17.21 -8.29
N ALA A 551 4.49 17.25 -8.75
CA ALA A 551 4.89 18.22 -9.76
C ALA A 551 4.22 17.92 -11.12
N ARG A 552 4.17 18.90 -12.03
CA ARG A 552 3.63 18.71 -13.38
C ARG A 552 4.46 17.69 -14.17
N GLU A 553 5.77 17.73 -13.93
CA GLU A 553 6.80 16.92 -14.56
C GLU A 553 6.71 15.45 -14.09
N ASP A 554 6.29 15.22 -12.84
CA ASP A 554 6.16 13.89 -12.23
C ASP A 554 5.07 13.05 -12.88
N PHE A 555 4.10 13.67 -13.54
CA PHE A 555 3.06 12.98 -14.30
C PHE A 555 3.69 12.00 -15.28
N ASN A 556 4.53 12.48 -16.21
CA ASN A 556 5.17 11.64 -17.22
C ASN A 556 6.45 10.92 -16.72
N ASN A 557 6.73 10.96 -15.41
CA ASN A 557 7.90 10.33 -14.82
C ASN A 557 7.55 8.96 -14.23
N ASP A 558 7.81 7.88 -14.98
CA ASP A 558 7.59 6.49 -14.55
C ASP A 558 8.46 6.05 -13.35
N LYS A 559 9.31 6.91 -12.78
CA LYS A 559 10.04 6.65 -11.53
C LYS A 559 9.38 7.25 -10.28
N VAL A 560 8.38 8.10 -10.45
CA VAL A 560 7.59 8.64 -9.34
C VAL A 560 6.41 7.73 -9.08
N ASP A 561 6.42 7.14 -7.90
CA ASP A 561 5.31 6.41 -7.28
C ASP A 561 4.12 7.35 -7.07
N ALA A 562 2.91 6.81 -7.21
CA ALA A 562 1.65 7.50 -6.98
C ALA A 562 0.54 6.56 -6.46
N GLY A 563 0.93 5.40 -5.94
CA GLY A 563 0.04 4.41 -5.34
C GLY A 563 -0.84 3.62 -6.32
N GLU A 564 -1.59 2.70 -5.73
CA GLU A 564 -2.36 1.67 -6.41
C GLU A 564 -3.86 1.98 -6.49
N ILE A 565 -4.52 1.44 -7.50
CA ILE A 565 -5.98 1.30 -7.49
C ILE A 565 -6.35 -0.18 -7.64
N GLY A 566 -7.23 -0.65 -6.76
CA GLY A 566 -7.78 -2.00 -6.76
C GLY A 566 -9.09 -2.16 -7.53
N ALA A 567 -9.50 -3.41 -7.77
CA ALA A 567 -10.71 -3.74 -8.52
C ALA A 567 -11.98 -3.14 -7.87
N GLY A 568 -12.74 -2.37 -8.65
CA GLY A 568 -13.96 -1.70 -8.19
C GLY A 568 -13.77 -0.49 -7.27
N HIS A 569 -12.53 -0.13 -6.92
CA HIS A 569 -12.21 1.03 -6.07
C HIS A 569 -12.66 2.35 -6.71
N THR A 570 -12.89 3.38 -5.90
CA THR A 570 -13.39 4.70 -6.33
C THR A 570 -12.56 5.83 -5.74
N VAL A 571 -12.13 6.75 -6.59
CA VAL A 571 -11.40 7.97 -6.20
C VAL A 571 -12.26 9.18 -6.57
N THR A 572 -12.43 10.12 -5.64
CA THR A 572 -13.24 11.34 -5.80
C THR A 572 -12.41 12.56 -5.49
N ALA A 573 -12.17 13.39 -6.49
CA ALA A 573 -11.53 14.70 -6.36
C ALA A 573 -12.55 15.83 -6.55
N LEU A 574 -12.35 16.92 -5.81
CA LEU A 574 -13.17 18.12 -5.87
C LEU A 574 -12.28 19.33 -6.19
N TYR A 575 -12.67 20.09 -7.21
CA TYR A 575 -12.03 21.36 -7.55
C TYR A 575 -13.04 22.50 -7.42
N GLU A 576 -12.68 23.53 -6.69
CA GLU A 576 -13.36 24.82 -6.77
C GLU A 576 -12.67 25.69 -7.82
N VAL A 577 -13.46 26.24 -8.75
CA VAL A 577 -12.98 26.93 -9.96
C VAL A 577 -13.68 28.29 -10.07
N VAL A 578 -12.91 29.36 -10.22
CA VAL A 578 -13.41 30.71 -10.48
C VAL A 578 -13.58 30.89 -12.00
N PRO A 579 -14.80 31.13 -12.51
CA PRO A 579 -15.02 31.38 -13.94
C PRO A 579 -14.24 32.59 -14.46
N LEU A 580 -13.84 32.56 -15.72
CA LEU A 580 -13.32 33.75 -16.39
C LEU A 580 -14.42 34.81 -16.49
N GLY A 581 -14.22 35.96 -15.84
CA GLY A 581 -15.20 37.05 -15.80
C GLY A 581 -16.23 36.98 -14.68
N ALA A 582 -16.01 36.17 -13.64
CA ALA A 582 -16.76 36.31 -12.39
C ALA A 582 -16.44 37.66 -11.71
N ASP A 583 -17.48 38.44 -11.38
CA ASP A 583 -17.38 39.67 -10.59
C ASP A 583 -17.23 39.35 -9.09
N ASP A 584 -16.04 38.87 -8.72
CA ASP A 584 -15.61 38.75 -7.32
C ASP A 584 -15.50 40.15 -6.70
N GLY A 585 -16.60 40.62 -6.10
CA GLY A 585 -16.93 42.03 -5.86
C GLY A 585 -15.82 42.93 -5.31
N ALA A 586 -15.03 43.52 -6.21
CA ALA A 586 -13.98 44.51 -5.96
C ALA A 586 -12.86 44.10 -4.96
N ALA A 587 -12.74 42.81 -4.66
CA ALA A 587 -11.56 42.20 -4.05
C ALA A 587 -11.49 40.75 -4.53
N ALA A 588 -10.32 40.33 -5.05
CA ALA A 588 -10.12 38.96 -5.50
C ALA A 588 -10.53 37.98 -4.40
N ALA A 589 -11.23 36.90 -4.77
CA ALA A 589 -11.83 35.97 -3.81
C ALA A 589 -10.81 35.54 -2.73
N PRO A 590 -11.23 35.35 -1.46
CA PRO A 590 -10.33 34.93 -0.39
C PRO A 590 -9.47 33.74 -0.82
N GLY A 591 -8.14 33.90 -0.72
CA GLY A 591 -7.17 32.90 -1.18
C GLY A 591 -6.63 33.07 -2.62
N VAL A 592 -7.21 33.94 -3.46
CA VAL A 592 -6.68 34.32 -4.78
C VAL A 592 -5.73 35.53 -4.63
N PRO A 593 -4.39 35.36 -4.71
CA PRO A 593 -3.46 36.47 -4.52
C PRO A 593 -3.50 37.45 -5.72
N PRO A 594 -3.52 38.78 -5.48
CA PRO A 594 -3.33 39.77 -6.53
C PRO A 594 -1.86 39.77 -6.99
N VAL A 595 -1.56 39.00 -8.04
CA VAL A 595 -0.22 38.93 -8.66
C VAL A 595 -0.14 39.91 -9.83
N GLU A 596 0.90 40.73 -9.86
CA GLU A 596 1.17 41.68 -10.95
C GLU A 596 1.22 40.98 -12.33
N PRO A 597 0.76 41.63 -13.42
CA PRO A 597 0.87 41.06 -14.77
C PRO A 597 2.34 40.79 -15.14
N LEU A 598 2.66 39.53 -15.41
CA LEU A 598 4.04 39.12 -15.72
C LEU A 598 4.47 39.72 -17.07
N LYS A 599 5.40 40.68 -17.00
CA LYS A 599 5.92 41.52 -18.11
C LYS A 599 6.25 40.78 -19.42
N TYR A 600 6.59 39.49 -19.36
CA TYR A 600 7.00 38.68 -20.50
C TYR A 600 6.00 37.57 -20.89
N GLN A 601 4.91 37.39 -20.13
CA GLN A 601 3.77 36.60 -20.60
C GLN A 601 3.01 37.40 -21.64
N ILE A 602 2.82 36.82 -22.82
CA ILE A 602 1.75 37.23 -23.72
C ILE A 602 0.47 36.63 -23.13
N ALA A 603 -0.51 37.46 -22.78
CA ALA A 603 -1.82 36.98 -22.34
C ALA A 603 -2.37 36.02 -23.40
N ALA A 604 -2.77 34.81 -22.97
CA ALA A 604 -3.11 33.74 -23.90
C ALA A 604 -4.15 34.21 -24.92
N PRO A 605 -3.90 34.05 -26.24
CA PRO A 605 -4.89 34.43 -27.24
C PRO A 605 -6.17 33.65 -26.99
N GLN A 606 -7.28 34.36 -26.85
CA GLN A 606 -8.60 33.75 -26.66
C GLN A 606 -8.81 32.68 -27.74
N LEU A 607 -9.16 31.46 -27.31
CA LEU A 607 -9.21 30.29 -28.18
C LEU A 607 -10.14 30.56 -29.37
N ALA A 608 -9.53 30.75 -30.55
CA ALA A 608 -10.26 31.01 -31.78
C ALA A 608 -10.98 29.77 -32.32
N ASN A 609 -10.75 28.59 -31.72
CA ASN A 609 -11.61 27.42 -31.92
C ASN A 609 -12.79 27.47 -30.94
N LEU A 610 -14.00 27.63 -31.48
CA LEU A 610 -15.24 27.66 -30.72
C LEU A 610 -15.58 26.31 -30.05
N GLU A 611 -15.05 25.19 -30.55
CA GLU A 611 -15.26 23.88 -29.93
C GLU A 611 -14.49 23.79 -28.60
N LEU A 612 -13.23 24.23 -28.58
CA LEU A 612 -12.42 24.34 -27.35
C LEU A 612 -12.85 25.51 -26.43
N ALA A 613 -13.93 26.22 -26.76
CA ALA A 613 -14.46 27.31 -25.93
C ALA A 613 -15.62 26.86 -25.01
N SER A 614 -16.23 25.69 -25.24
CA SER A 614 -17.19 25.10 -24.30
C SER A 614 -16.50 24.27 -23.20
N GLU A 615 -15.35 23.68 -23.48
CA GLU A 615 -14.56 22.88 -22.53
C GLU A 615 -14.15 23.71 -21.28
N LEU A 616 -14.36 23.15 -20.08
CA LEU A 616 -13.86 23.74 -18.83
C LEU A 616 -12.46 23.22 -18.48
N LEU A 617 -12.25 21.91 -18.65
CA LEU A 617 -11.00 21.22 -18.33
C LEU A 617 -10.90 19.85 -19.03
N THR A 618 -9.68 19.32 -19.06
CA THR A 618 -9.37 17.95 -19.48
C THR A 618 -8.69 17.20 -18.33
N LEU A 619 -9.23 16.04 -17.98
CA LEU A 619 -8.64 15.08 -17.05
C LEU A 619 -7.80 14.07 -17.84
N LYS A 620 -6.55 13.87 -17.42
CA LYS A 620 -5.64 12.84 -17.90
C LYS A 620 -5.33 11.89 -16.74
N ILE A 621 -5.61 10.60 -16.91
CA ILE A 621 -5.27 9.55 -15.94
C ILE A 621 -4.11 8.76 -16.51
N ARG A 622 -2.96 8.76 -15.84
CA ARG A 622 -1.80 7.93 -16.19
C ARG A 622 -1.62 6.83 -15.16
N PHE A 623 -1.28 5.63 -15.61
CA PHE A 623 -1.23 4.43 -14.77
C PHE A 623 -0.33 3.38 -15.41
N LYS A 624 0.09 2.37 -14.64
CA LYS A 624 0.72 1.15 -15.17
C LYS A 624 -0.13 -0.07 -14.82
N ALA A 625 -0.22 -1.04 -15.74
CA ALA A 625 -0.73 -2.36 -15.40
C ALA A 625 0.14 -3.00 -14.28
N PRO A 626 -0.37 -3.88 -13.41
CA PRO A 626 0.33 -4.28 -12.18
C PRO A 626 1.72 -4.91 -12.42
N SER A 627 1.89 -5.61 -13.55
CA SER A 627 3.14 -6.25 -13.98
C SER A 627 3.93 -5.47 -15.04
N ALA A 628 3.50 -4.27 -15.43
CA ALA A 628 4.15 -3.43 -16.44
C ALA A 628 4.91 -2.26 -15.79
N ASP A 629 6.04 -1.85 -16.37
CA ASP A 629 6.87 -0.77 -15.82
C ASP A 629 6.82 0.55 -16.63
N GLN A 630 6.15 0.54 -17.79
CA GLN A 630 5.82 1.73 -18.59
C GLN A 630 4.35 2.11 -18.35
N SER A 631 4.03 3.40 -18.35
CA SER A 631 2.64 3.88 -18.15
C SER A 631 1.86 4.19 -19.42
N GLU A 632 0.58 3.83 -19.37
CA GLU A 632 -0.46 4.19 -20.33
C GLU A 632 -1.23 5.42 -19.83
N MET A 633 -2.03 6.03 -20.71
CA MET A 633 -2.80 7.25 -20.40
C MET A 633 -4.21 7.19 -20.98
N LEU A 634 -5.20 7.57 -20.18
CA LEU A 634 -6.58 7.85 -20.59
C LEU A 634 -6.84 9.36 -20.48
N GLU A 635 -7.74 9.88 -21.32
CA GLU A 635 -8.06 11.30 -21.40
C GLU A 635 -9.58 11.50 -21.49
N PHE A 636 -10.10 12.48 -20.74
CA PHE A 636 -11.53 12.77 -20.62
C PHE A 636 -11.75 14.29 -20.52
N THR A 637 -12.58 14.85 -21.39
CA THR A 637 -12.95 16.28 -21.37
C THR A 637 -14.19 16.52 -20.50
N LEU A 638 -14.24 17.66 -19.81
CA LEU A 638 -15.43 18.17 -19.12
C LEU A 638 -15.90 19.48 -19.75
N GLU A 639 -17.10 19.46 -20.31
CA GLU A 639 -17.79 20.67 -20.77
C GLU A 639 -18.13 21.61 -19.61
N ASN A 640 -18.06 22.91 -19.87
CA ASN A 640 -18.60 23.93 -18.98
C ASN A 640 -20.14 23.88 -19.00
N SER A 641 -20.74 24.38 -17.92
CA SER A 641 -22.20 24.39 -17.72
C SER A 641 -22.59 25.64 -16.93
N SER A 642 -23.86 26.03 -16.90
CA SER A 642 -24.40 27.04 -15.99
C SER A 642 -25.27 26.46 -14.86
N ARG A 643 -25.30 25.13 -14.71
CA ARG A 643 -26.13 24.40 -13.75
C ARG A 643 -25.96 24.90 -12.30
N GLY A 644 -27.07 25.21 -11.63
CA GLY A 644 -27.09 25.58 -10.21
C GLY A 644 -26.97 24.37 -9.29
N PHE A 645 -26.50 24.59 -8.05
CA PHE A 645 -26.31 23.50 -7.07
C PHE A 645 -27.57 22.66 -6.84
N ALA A 646 -28.76 23.29 -6.83
CA ALA A 646 -30.05 22.60 -6.66
C ALA A 646 -30.35 21.57 -7.76
N GLU A 647 -29.77 21.72 -8.95
CA GLU A 647 -29.95 20.82 -10.10
C GLU A 647 -28.89 19.71 -10.17
N ALA A 648 -27.82 19.79 -9.37
CA ALA A 648 -26.73 18.81 -9.37
C ALA A 648 -27.18 17.42 -8.89
N SER A 649 -26.41 16.38 -9.22
CA SER A 649 -26.69 15.02 -8.76
C SER A 649 -26.70 14.89 -7.22
N ARG A 650 -27.36 13.84 -6.71
CA ARG A 650 -27.40 13.55 -5.27
C ARG A 650 -26.01 13.39 -4.68
N ASP A 651 -25.15 12.64 -5.36
CA ASP A 651 -23.79 12.39 -4.91
C ASP A 651 -22.89 13.62 -5.01
N PHE A 652 -23.12 14.52 -5.97
CA PHE A 652 -22.45 15.82 -5.99
C PHE A 652 -22.83 16.65 -4.76
N LYS A 653 -24.12 16.73 -4.42
CA LYS A 653 -24.60 17.44 -3.21
C LYS A 653 -24.04 16.84 -1.93
N PHE A 654 -24.04 15.51 -1.82
CA PHE A 654 -23.51 14.80 -0.67
C PHE A 654 -21.98 14.99 -0.52
N ALA A 655 -21.21 14.80 -1.60
CA ALA A 655 -19.76 15.06 -1.60
C ALA A 655 -19.42 16.52 -1.25
N SER A 656 -20.22 17.48 -1.72
CA SER A 656 -20.07 18.90 -1.37
C SER A 656 -20.28 19.14 0.13
N ALA A 657 -21.28 18.50 0.74
CA ALA A 657 -21.53 18.61 2.17
C ALA A 657 -20.41 17.96 3.00
N VAL A 658 -19.90 16.79 2.59
CA VAL A 658 -18.77 16.13 3.26
C VAL A 658 -17.50 16.98 3.18
N ALA A 659 -17.19 17.56 2.02
CA ALA A 659 -16.04 18.43 1.84
C ALA A 659 -16.15 19.72 2.67
N ALA A 660 -17.32 20.37 2.65
CA ALA A 660 -17.56 21.57 3.44
C ALA A 660 -17.59 21.29 4.95
N PHE A 661 -17.97 20.08 5.40
CA PHE A 661 -17.81 19.66 6.80
C PHE A 661 -16.34 19.56 7.20
N GLY A 662 -15.48 18.99 6.36
CA GLY A 662 -14.03 19.01 6.57
C GLY A 662 -13.46 20.44 6.67
N MET A 663 -13.88 21.34 5.77
CA MET A 663 -13.49 22.75 5.82
C MET A 663 -14.01 23.48 7.08
N VAL A 664 -15.21 23.16 7.58
CA VAL A 664 -15.76 23.73 8.81
C VAL A 664 -14.99 23.22 10.04
N LEU A 665 -14.66 21.93 10.12
CA LEU A 665 -13.86 21.35 11.22
C LEU A 665 -12.42 21.88 11.26
N ARG A 666 -11.82 22.19 10.10
CA ARG A 666 -10.48 22.79 9.98
C ARG A 666 -10.42 24.29 10.31
N ASP A 667 -11.58 24.93 10.52
CA ASP A 667 -11.74 26.40 10.51
C ASP A 667 -11.18 27.08 9.24
N SER A 668 -11.33 26.40 8.09
CA SER A 668 -10.78 26.84 6.79
C SER A 668 -11.22 28.27 6.42
N PRO A 669 -10.30 29.15 5.96
CA PRO A 669 -10.67 30.48 5.49
C PRO A 669 -11.60 30.43 4.26
N ASP A 670 -11.48 29.37 3.47
CA ASP A 670 -12.20 29.20 2.20
C ASP A 670 -13.57 28.53 2.38
N LYS A 671 -14.01 28.24 3.62
CA LYS A 671 -15.34 27.68 3.89
C LYS A 671 -16.50 28.62 3.50
N ALA A 672 -16.20 29.89 3.19
CA ALA A 672 -17.09 30.89 2.57
C ALA A 672 -18.50 31.02 3.19
N GLY A 673 -18.62 30.83 4.50
CA GLY A 673 -19.91 30.89 5.19
C GLY A 673 -20.76 29.62 5.10
N ALA A 674 -20.16 28.46 4.81
CA ALA A 674 -20.71 27.17 5.20
C ALA A 674 -20.79 27.05 6.73
N ASP A 675 -21.88 26.46 7.22
CA ASP A 675 -22.18 26.23 8.63
C ASP A 675 -22.92 24.90 8.79
N TYR A 676 -23.01 24.38 10.02
CA TYR A 676 -23.56 23.05 10.29
C TYR A 676 -25.02 22.87 9.83
N ASP A 677 -25.81 23.93 9.72
CA ASP A 677 -27.21 23.82 9.30
C ASP A 677 -27.30 23.69 7.77
N LYS A 678 -26.54 24.50 7.02
CA LYS A 678 -26.36 24.32 5.56
C LYS A 678 -25.77 22.95 5.21
N LEU A 679 -24.81 22.45 6.00
CA LEU A 679 -24.22 21.13 5.80
C LEU A 679 -25.27 20.02 5.90
N LEU A 680 -26.21 20.13 6.84
CA LEU A 680 -27.33 19.19 6.97
C LEU A 680 -28.29 19.31 5.77
N ASP A 681 -28.73 20.51 5.39
CA ASP A 681 -29.59 20.72 4.22
C ASP A 681 -28.99 20.11 2.94
N TRP A 682 -27.69 20.34 2.70
CA TRP A 682 -26.98 19.83 1.53
C TRP A 682 -26.84 18.30 1.58
N ALA A 683 -26.46 17.74 2.72
CA ALA A 683 -26.31 16.29 2.90
C ALA A 683 -27.66 15.55 2.82
N GLU A 684 -28.73 16.06 3.43
CA GLU A 684 -30.08 15.49 3.34
C GLU A 684 -30.61 15.56 1.90
N SER A 685 -30.34 16.64 1.16
CA SER A 685 -30.68 16.73 -0.27
C SER A 685 -29.89 15.76 -1.18
N GLY A 686 -28.71 15.33 -0.73
CA GLY A 686 -27.82 14.39 -1.43
C GLY A 686 -27.94 12.93 -0.96
N LEU A 687 -28.67 12.67 0.12
CA LEU A 687 -28.64 11.43 0.90
C LEU A 687 -28.72 10.15 0.04
N GLY A 688 -29.77 10.00 -0.76
CA GLY A 688 -29.92 8.88 -1.70
C GLY A 688 -30.10 7.50 -1.02
N PRO A 689 -29.77 6.40 -1.71
CA PRO A 689 -29.73 5.06 -1.11
C PRO A 689 -28.55 4.95 -0.13
N ASP A 690 -28.80 4.40 1.06
CA ASP A 690 -27.78 4.24 2.11
C ASP A 690 -28.01 2.92 2.86
N ALA A 691 -27.72 1.79 2.19
CA ALA A 691 -28.03 0.45 2.69
C ALA A 691 -27.30 0.10 4.01
N ASP A 692 -26.12 0.67 4.20
CA ASP A 692 -25.26 0.42 5.38
C ASP A 692 -25.40 1.51 6.46
N GLY A 693 -26.23 2.54 6.22
CA GLY A 693 -26.49 3.62 7.18
C GLY A 693 -25.36 4.67 7.33
N ARG A 694 -24.34 4.66 6.47
CA ARG A 694 -23.16 5.53 6.56
C ARG A 694 -23.49 7.00 6.30
N ARG A 695 -24.35 7.28 5.33
CA ARG A 695 -24.78 8.66 5.03
C ARG A 695 -25.71 9.21 6.13
N HIS A 696 -26.47 8.35 6.83
CA HIS A 696 -27.21 8.72 8.04
C HIS A 696 -26.32 8.88 9.29
N GLU A 697 -25.25 8.08 9.42
CA GLU A 697 -24.20 8.27 10.43
C GLU A 697 -23.56 9.66 10.26
N PHE A 698 -23.16 10.02 9.04
CA PHE A 698 -22.60 11.34 8.72
C PHE A 698 -23.51 12.49 9.18
N LEU A 699 -24.81 12.44 8.85
CA LEU A 699 -25.79 13.44 9.32
C LEU A 699 -25.87 13.51 10.86
N SER A 700 -25.60 12.42 11.55
CA SER A 700 -25.57 12.36 13.02
C SER A 700 -24.27 12.94 13.58
N LEU A 701 -23.14 12.72 12.91
CA LEU A 701 -21.85 13.34 13.24
C LEU A 701 -21.83 14.86 13.00
N VAL A 702 -22.46 15.35 11.92
CA VAL A 702 -22.62 16.80 11.66
C VAL A 702 -23.45 17.46 12.77
N ARG A 703 -24.55 16.82 13.21
CA ARG A 703 -25.36 17.31 14.36
C ARG A 703 -24.56 17.30 15.66
N ARG A 704 -23.78 16.25 15.92
CA ARG A 704 -22.90 16.13 17.11
C ARG A 704 -21.78 17.17 17.11
N ALA A 705 -21.15 17.44 15.97
CA ALA A 705 -20.16 18.50 15.82
C ALA A 705 -20.76 19.89 16.09
N ARG A 706 -21.98 20.16 15.58
CA ARG A 706 -22.73 21.39 15.90
C ARG A 706 -23.02 21.53 17.39
N GLU A 707 -23.43 20.44 18.04
CA GLU A 707 -23.69 20.42 19.49
C GLU A 707 -22.41 20.69 20.29
N ILE A 708 -21.29 20.05 19.94
CA ILE A 708 -20.00 20.28 20.61
C ILE A 708 -19.48 21.71 20.37
N ALA A 709 -19.63 22.26 19.16
CA ALA A 709 -19.15 23.60 18.81
C ALA A 709 -19.97 24.76 19.40
N VAL A 710 -21.06 24.47 20.11
CA VAL A 710 -21.94 25.46 20.77
C VAL A 710 -21.80 25.45 22.31
N ASN A 711 -21.12 24.46 22.89
CA ASN A 711 -20.89 24.31 24.33
C ASN A 711 -19.47 24.74 24.76
#